data_AF-A0A1Q9NN21-F1
#
_entry.id   AF-A0A1Q9NN21-F1
#
_cell.length_a   1.000
_cell.length_b   1.000
_cell.length_c   1.000
_cell.angle_alpha   90.00
_cell.angle_beta   90.00
_cell.angle_gamma   90.00
#
_symmetry.space_group_name_H-M   'P 1'
#
loop_
_entity.id
_entity.type
_entity.pdbx_description
1 polymer ?
#
loop_
_entity_poly.entity_id
_entity_poly.type
_entity_poly.pdbx_seq_one_letter_code
_entity_poly.pdbx_strand_id
1 'polypeptide(L)'
;MSLAPINLTEGLLYHLIKNKRPDIGDNIIETNEINTLIVGLGRQGTRHAQLMTDYGTKITCGVHPGRGGTKLLETIPVYNNASEAVKNHPNIAIASIWRHFSTAKEATVETIEAGIPIIVLISEGIPLKDVRDILVVARKNNTLLFGGNTPGIIFPPESIKIGMLPDVFHPQEVEQGKAGAKGVTILSRSGAILYHLSDALASAGIAQNAVLGIGGDGAIGSRFLDIVPNVMQYANTDLVIIAGEIGGMQEELLAEDIKNHHIKYPKPLIALISGSNAPAGKTMGHAGAVIAPDMDYGTFMTKKNALENAGITVVNHQGDLIEEVQKILKDKTYFKVEDYYRRMKKKWELKPPPQFWGTSLTKIEPNIILIRGYNLSDLIQKKSFLDVLYLIFTGEFPDKQTREEMSEIIKKAIMENPIALDKDFSNNQELSKIIATYLFNDNTISPLSEDNQKQQLNKISYIIGRIIQYFSMIFKTNHILSESSNNDDLETLIYRSLIGVENEPINRLNLLMVMITACIDHGVTPPSCQTTLLLASVRTSLEVALCGGINAITDIHGGAGAKAAKLYSKIVSESKISNINIDESIYRNIRELTKKGEMIDGLGHRIHTKDPRTTILWNLAEKAGICGPSIESSKKLSRIFYRTRGLDLPINVDGVLGSIISELGLNPILTKAIFILGRTVGLAAHYYEEVQTQIPMRRINFDLAQYRGPEYRTIE
;
A
#
# COMPACT_ATOMS: atom_id res chain seq x y z
N MET A 1 15.31 -0.93 -24.03
CA MET A 1 15.33 0.40 -24.66
C MET A 1 14.02 0.52 -25.40
N SER A 2 13.14 1.40 -24.91
CA SER A 2 11.90 1.80 -25.59
C SER A 2 12.28 2.53 -26.88
N LEU A 3 11.40 2.45 -27.89
CA LEU A 3 11.53 3.23 -29.11
C LEU A 3 11.24 4.70 -28.77
N ALA A 4 11.96 5.63 -29.38
CA ALA A 4 11.60 7.04 -29.31
C ALA A 4 10.23 7.25 -29.97
N PRO A 5 9.25 7.87 -29.28
CA PRO A 5 7.91 8.08 -29.83
C PRO A 5 7.93 9.03 -31.02
N ILE A 6 6.84 9.00 -31.80
CA ILE A 6 6.59 10.00 -32.85
C ILE A 6 6.30 11.38 -32.26
N ASN A 7 6.28 12.41 -33.11
CA ASN A 7 5.62 13.66 -32.75
C ASN A 7 4.13 13.38 -32.52
N LEU A 8 3.55 13.82 -31.39
CA LEU A 8 2.19 13.47 -31.02
C LEU A 8 1.15 13.98 -32.04
N THR A 9 1.45 15.08 -32.74
CA THR A 9 0.57 15.62 -33.80
C THR A 9 0.48 14.73 -35.04
N GLU A 10 1.40 13.79 -35.20
CA GLU A 10 1.36 12.79 -36.26
C GLU A 10 0.52 11.58 -35.89
N GLY A 11 0.14 11.42 -34.61
CA GLY A 11 -0.48 10.22 -34.05
C GLY A 11 -2.00 10.12 -34.22
N LEU A 12 -2.53 8.91 -34.05
CA LEU A 12 -3.97 8.65 -34.12
C LEU A 12 -4.70 9.25 -32.92
N LEU A 13 -4.10 9.21 -31.71
CA LEU A 13 -4.77 9.76 -30.53
C LEU A 13 -5.02 11.26 -30.69
N TYR A 14 -4.03 12.00 -31.19
CA TYR A 14 -4.20 13.41 -31.52
C TYR A 14 -5.28 13.63 -32.57
N HIS A 15 -5.31 12.83 -33.64
CA HIS A 15 -6.37 12.91 -34.66
C HIS A 15 -7.77 12.77 -34.03
N LEU A 16 -7.95 11.83 -33.10
CA LEU A 16 -9.21 11.64 -32.38
C LEU A 16 -9.53 12.83 -31.46
N ILE A 17 -8.54 13.34 -30.72
CA ILE A 17 -8.71 14.49 -29.81
C ILE A 17 -9.11 15.73 -30.61
N LYS A 18 -8.38 16.07 -31.68
CA LYS A 18 -8.62 17.25 -32.51
C LYS A 18 -10.02 17.24 -33.12
N ASN A 19 -10.50 16.07 -33.55
CA ASN A 19 -11.86 15.93 -34.09
C ASN A 19 -12.95 16.16 -33.04
N LYS A 20 -12.67 15.88 -31.74
CA LYS A 20 -13.64 16.06 -30.64
C LYS A 20 -13.55 17.44 -29.98
N ARG A 21 -12.35 17.97 -29.84
CA ARG A 21 -12.02 19.25 -29.19
C ARG A 21 -10.86 19.91 -29.93
N PRO A 22 -11.14 20.73 -30.96
CA PRO A 22 -10.12 21.40 -31.75
C PRO A 22 -9.18 22.28 -30.92
N ASP A 23 -9.70 22.94 -29.89
CA ASP A 23 -8.97 23.78 -28.94
C ASP A 23 -7.89 23.02 -28.16
N ILE A 24 -8.22 21.83 -27.64
CA ILE A 24 -7.23 20.94 -27.01
C ILE A 24 -6.25 20.41 -28.07
N GLY A 25 -6.73 20.12 -29.28
CA GLY A 25 -5.90 19.76 -30.42
C GLY A 25 -4.83 20.82 -30.72
N ASP A 26 -5.22 22.09 -30.81
CA ASP A 26 -4.30 23.18 -31.11
C ASP A 26 -3.26 23.36 -29.99
N ASN A 27 -3.64 23.14 -28.72
CA ASN A 27 -2.67 23.12 -27.63
C ASN A 27 -1.64 21.97 -27.75
N ILE A 28 -2.05 20.79 -28.24
CA ILE A 28 -1.12 19.67 -28.48
C ILE A 28 -0.12 20.04 -29.59
N ILE A 29 -0.50 20.86 -30.57
CA ILE A 29 0.44 21.35 -31.61
C ILE A 29 1.54 22.21 -30.98
N GLU A 30 1.16 23.09 -30.05
CA GLU A 30 2.10 24.01 -29.40
C GLU A 30 3.01 23.31 -28.40
N THR A 31 2.45 22.39 -27.60
CA THR A 31 3.16 21.77 -26.47
C THR A 31 3.80 20.43 -26.83
N ASN A 32 3.25 19.73 -27.83
CA ASN A 32 3.53 18.32 -28.11
C ASN A 32 3.31 17.41 -26.88
N GLU A 33 2.27 17.70 -26.09
CA GLU A 33 1.92 16.94 -24.88
C GLU A 33 0.44 16.54 -24.87
N ILE A 34 0.15 15.30 -24.47
CA ILE A 34 -1.22 14.83 -24.23
C ILE A 34 -1.41 14.58 -22.74
N ASN A 35 -2.17 15.46 -22.10
CA ASN A 35 -2.39 15.44 -20.66
C ASN A 35 -3.49 14.45 -20.26
N THR A 36 -3.15 13.55 -19.34
CA THR A 36 -4.03 12.47 -18.87
C THR A 36 -4.49 12.67 -17.43
N LEU A 37 -5.78 12.49 -17.18
CA LEU A 37 -6.41 12.47 -15.86
C LEU A 37 -6.71 11.03 -15.40
N ILE A 38 -6.44 10.75 -14.12
CA ILE A 38 -6.85 9.49 -13.47
C ILE A 38 -7.96 9.74 -12.46
N VAL A 39 -9.11 9.11 -12.65
CA VAL A 39 -10.27 9.24 -11.75
C VAL A 39 -10.41 7.96 -10.93
N GLY A 40 -10.20 8.03 -9.62
CA GLY A 40 -10.25 6.87 -8.72
C GLY A 40 -8.87 6.33 -8.34
N LEU A 41 -8.29 6.89 -7.27
CA LEU A 41 -6.97 6.52 -6.74
C LEU A 41 -7.03 5.42 -5.65
N GLY A 42 -7.77 4.36 -5.95
CA GLY A 42 -7.72 3.12 -5.18
C GLY A 42 -6.52 2.25 -5.59
N ARG A 43 -6.44 1.01 -5.11
CA ARG A 43 -5.33 0.09 -5.42
C ARG A 43 -5.07 -0.05 -6.92
N GLN A 44 -6.12 -0.25 -7.73
CA GLN A 44 -5.96 -0.44 -9.17
C GLN A 44 -5.61 0.85 -9.90
N GLY A 45 -6.32 1.96 -9.64
CA GLY A 45 -6.04 3.23 -10.29
C GLY A 45 -4.62 3.75 -10.00
N THR A 46 -4.16 3.65 -8.75
CA THR A 46 -2.77 4.03 -8.38
C THR A 46 -1.74 3.13 -9.04
N ARG A 47 -1.95 1.81 -9.03
CA ARG A 47 -1.03 0.86 -9.69
C ARG A 47 -0.95 1.10 -11.19
N HIS A 48 -2.09 1.28 -11.85
CA HIS A 48 -2.12 1.49 -13.29
C HIS A 48 -1.65 2.89 -13.68
N ALA A 49 -1.79 3.91 -12.83
CA ALA A 49 -1.14 5.20 -13.04
C ALA A 49 0.38 5.06 -13.13
N GLN A 50 1.00 4.26 -12.26
CA GLN A 50 2.43 3.94 -12.38
C GLN A 50 2.74 3.19 -13.68
N LEU A 51 2.00 2.11 -13.99
CA LEU A 51 2.25 1.32 -15.21
C LEU A 51 2.00 2.09 -16.51
N MET A 52 1.13 3.09 -16.50
CA MET A 52 0.92 4.00 -17.63
C MET A 52 2.09 5.00 -17.74
N THR A 53 2.54 5.54 -16.61
CA THR A 53 3.73 6.42 -16.55
C THR A 53 4.98 5.69 -17.04
N ASP A 54 5.19 4.44 -16.60
CA ASP A 54 6.32 3.58 -17.01
C ASP A 54 6.30 3.27 -18.52
N TYR A 55 5.12 3.23 -19.12
CA TYR A 55 4.96 3.06 -20.56
C TYR A 55 5.26 4.34 -21.35
N GLY A 56 5.10 5.52 -20.74
CA GLY A 56 5.31 6.82 -21.37
C GLY A 56 4.12 7.78 -21.31
N THR A 57 2.98 7.36 -20.75
CA THR A 57 1.80 8.24 -20.61
C THR A 57 2.07 9.37 -19.62
N LYS A 58 1.82 10.62 -20.04
CA LYS A 58 1.89 11.78 -19.16
C LYS A 58 0.64 11.90 -18.26
N ILE A 59 0.74 11.38 -17.04
CA ILE A 59 -0.29 11.58 -16.01
C ILE A 59 -0.15 12.97 -15.40
N THR A 60 -1.12 13.85 -15.65
CA THR A 60 -1.08 15.26 -15.25
C THR A 60 -1.62 15.47 -13.84
N CYS A 61 -2.72 14.80 -13.51
CA CYS A 61 -3.33 14.88 -12.19
C CYS A 61 -4.21 13.67 -11.92
N GLY A 62 -4.59 13.51 -10.65
CA GLY A 62 -5.59 12.53 -10.21
C GLY A 62 -6.82 13.20 -9.62
N VAL A 63 -7.94 12.49 -9.59
CA VAL A 63 -9.17 12.90 -8.90
C VAL A 63 -9.57 11.82 -7.91
N HIS A 64 -9.78 12.24 -6.66
CA HIS A 64 -10.34 11.40 -5.61
C HIS A 64 -11.07 12.27 -4.56
N PRO A 65 -12.40 12.10 -4.40
CA PRO A 65 -13.15 12.82 -3.37
C PRO A 65 -12.55 12.64 -1.98
N GLY A 66 -12.37 13.74 -1.24
CA GLY A 66 -11.81 13.73 0.13
C GLY A 66 -10.29 13.57 0.19
N ARG A 67 -9.59 13.51 -0.96
CA ARG A 67 -8.11 13.49 -1.05
C ARG A 67 -7.54 14.62 -1.89
N GLY A 68 -8.32 15.66 -2.20
CA GLY A 68 -7.81 16.85 -2.87
C GLY A 68 -6.68 17.52 -2.07
N GLY A 69 -5.66 18.03 -2.75
CA GLY A 69 -4.46 18.59 -2.15
C GLY A 69 -3.35 17.57 -1.85
N THR A 70 -3.63 16.27 -1.97
CA THR A 70 -2.61 15.21 -1.86
C THR A 70 -1.84 15.03 -3.17
N LYS A 71 -0.85 14.12 -3.17
CA LYS A 71 -0.08 13.77 -4.37
C LYS A 71 -0.14 12.27 -4.67
N LEU A 72 -0.30 11.95 -5.95
CA LEU A 72 -0.16 10.64 -6.56
C LEU A 72 1.30 10.46 -7.02
N LEU A 73 1.90 9.28 -6.82
CA LEU A 73 3.31 9.01 -7.18
C LEU A 73 4.27 10.11 -6.71
N GLU A 74 4.05 10.59 -5.47
CA GLU A 74 4.82 11.63 -4.76
C GLU A 74 4.78 13.04 -5.36
N THR A 75 4.43 13.20 -6.64
CA THR A 75 4.63 14.44 -7.39
C THR A 75 3.40 14.94 -8.13
N ILE A 76 2.47 14.05 -8.50
CA ILE A 76 1.31 14.37 -9.33
C ILE A 76 0.17 14.91 -8.45
N PRO A 77 -0.38 16.11 -8.70
CA PRO A 77 -1.42 16.68 -7.86
C PRO A 77 -2.73 15.89 -7.91
N VAL A 78 -3.44 15.83 -6.78
CA VAL A 78 -4.77 15.22 -6.66
C VAL A 78 -5.82 16.28 -6.33
N TYR A 79 -6.94 16.25 -7.03
CA TYR A 79 -8.08 17.15 -6.85
C TYR A 79 -9.32 16.40 -6.33
N ASN A 80 -10.29 17.13 -5.79
CA ASN A 80 -11.50 16.49 -5.26
C ASN A 80 -12.48 16.06 -6.34
N ASN A 81 -12.52 16.78 -7.46
CA ASN A 81 -13.44 16.56 -8.58
C ASN A 81 -12.79 16.95 -9.92
N ALA A 82 -13.37 16.47 -11.03
CA ALA A 82 -12.85 16.70 -12.37
C ALA A 82 -12.89 18.17 -12.80
N SER A 83 -13.89 18.95 -12.37
CA SER A 83 -14.00 20.37 -12.68
C SER A 83 -12.83 21.17 -12.08
N GLU A 84 -12.46 20.88 -10.84
CA GLU A 84 -11.29 21.46 -10.18
C GLU A 84 -9.99 21.07 -10.90
N ALA A 85 -9.86 19.81 -11.33
CA ALA A 85 -8.71 19.34 -12.09
C ALA A 85 -8.56 20.09 -13.43
N VAL A 86 -9.64 20.22 -14.21
CA VAL A 86 -9.64 20.94 -15.49
C VAL A 86 -9.41 22.44 -15.29
N LYS A 87 -9.92 23.05 -14.22
CA LYS A 87 -9.64 24.46 -13.90
C LYS A 87 -8.14 24.73 -13.71
N ASN A 88 -7.41 23.81 -13.10
CA ASN A 88 -5.96 23.93 -12.91
C ASN A 88 -5.15 23.43 -14.11
N HIS A 89 -5.73 22.51 -14.89
CA HIS A 89 -5.10 21.88 -16.05
C HIS A 89 -6.10 21.87 -17.23
N PRO A 90 -6.30 23.00 -17.93
CA PRO A 90 -7.34 23.14 -18.95
C PRO A 90 -7.15 22.23 -20.16
N ASN A 91 -5.92 21.76 -20.40
CA ASN A 91 -5.55 20.98 -21.58
C ASN A 91 -5.62 19.46 -21.36
N ILE A 92 -6.35 18.98 -20.34
CA ILE A 92 -6.58 17.53 -20.14
C ILE A 92 -7.36 16.98 -21.32
N ALA A 93 -6.74 16.06 -22.06
CA ALA A 93 -7.30 15.50 -23.28
C ALA A 93 -7.95 14.13 -23.09
N ILE A 94 -7.53 13.40 -22.05
CA ILE A 94 -8.01 12.03 -21.83
C ILE A 94 -8.13 11.70 -20.35
N ALA A 95 -9.15 10.93 -19.98
CA ALA A 95 -9.34 10.43 -18.62
C ALA A 95 -9.53 8.92 -18.59
N SER A 96 -9.03 8.27 -17.52
CA SER A 96 -9.37 6.88 -17.19
C SER A 96 -10.13 6.78 -15.87
N ILE A 97 -11.22 6.02 -15.87
CA ILE A 97 -12.12 5.87 -14.73
C ILE A 97 -11.89 4.51 -14.04
N TRP A 98 -11.43 4.56 -12.80
CA TRP A 98 -11.07 3.42 -11.95
C TRP A 98 -11.96 3.36 -10.71
N ARG A 99 -13.28 3.33 -10.92
CA ARG A 99 -14.28 3.33 -9.86
C ARG A 99 -15.00 1.99 -9.79
N HIS A 100 -15.48 1.64 -8.60
CA HIS A 100 -16.40 0.51 -8.46
C HIS A 100 -17.69 0.80 -9.23
N PHE A 101 -18.35 -0.22 -9.80
CA PHE A 101 -19.53 -0.05 -10.67
C PHE A 101 -20.61 0.84 -10.03
N SER A 102 -20.79 0.75 -8.71
CA SER A 102 -21.77 1.53 -7.93
C SER A 102 -21.49 3.04 -7.84
N THR A 103 -20.29 3.50 -8.23
CA THR A 103 -19.91 4.93 -8.25
C THR A 103 -19.30 5.35 -9.59
N ALA A 104 -19.33 4.45 -10.58
CA ALA A 104 -18.74 4.70 -11.88
C ALA A 104 -19.55 5.73 -12.67
N LYS A 105 -20.89 5.75 -12.49
CA LYS A 105 -21.76 6.71 -13.15
C LYS A 105 -21.43 8.15 -12.79
N GLU A 106 -21.48 8.48 -11.50
CA GLU A 106 -21.28 9.84 -11.01
C GLU A 106 -19.90 10.36 -11.42
N ALA A 107 -18.86 9.54 -11.23
CA ALA A 107 -17.51 9.89 -11.62
C ALA A 107 -17.37 10.11 -13.14
N THR A 108 -17.99 9.25 -13.97
CA THR A 108 -17.91 9.38 -15.43
C THR A 108 -18.67 10.60 -15.91
N VAL A 109 -19.89 10.83 -15.41
CA VAL A 109 -20.72 12.00 -15.76
C VAL A 109 -19.99 13.29 -15.40
N GLU A 110 -19.46 13.41 -14.19
CA GLU A 110 -18.68 14.57 -13.76
C GLU A 110 -17.47 14.82 -14.68
N THR A 111 -16.78 13.75 -15.07
CA THR A 111 -15.60 13.83 -15.96
C THR A 111 -15.98 14.26 -17.38
N ILE A 112 -17.13 13.80 -17.89
CA ILE A 112 -17.66 14.23 -19.20
C ILE A 112 -18.04 15.72 -19.15
N GLU A 113 -18.76 16.14 -18.12
CA GLU A 113 -19.22 17.53 -17.96
C GLU A 113 -18.07 18.52 -17.74
N ALA A 114 -16.93 18.04 -17.24
CA ALA A 114 -15.69 18.82 -17.19
C ALA A 114 -15.07 19.10 -18.58
N GLY A 115 -15.64 18.55 -19.65
CA GLY A 115 -15.29 18.89 -21.04
C GLY A 115 -14.28 17.95 -21.72
N ILE A 116 -13.84 16.89 -21.04
CA ILE A 116 -12.77 16.00 -21.52
C ILE A 116 -13.22 15.22 -22.79
N PRO A 117 -12.45 15.25 -23.89
CA PRO A 117 -12.87 14.69 -25.18
C PRO A 117 -12.92 13.17 -25.21
N ILE A 118 -12.00 12.50 -24.50
CA ILE A 118 -11.87 11.03 -24.54
C ILE A 118 -11.88 10.49 -23.11
N ILE A 119 -12.74 9.51 -22.85
CA ILE A 119 -12.85 8.87 -21.54
C ILE A 119 -12.79 7.35 -21.72
N VAL A 120 -12.02 6.69 -20.86
CA VAL A 120 -11.85 5.25 -20.81
C VAL A 120 -12.46 4.72 -19.50
N LEU A 121 -13.64 4.12 -19.61
CA LEU A 121 -14.43 3.59 -18.50
C LEU A 121 -14.11 2.11 -18.26
N ILE A 122 -13.17 1.86 -17.34
CA ILE A 122 -12.66 0.51 -17.07
C ILE A 122 -13.68 -0.39 -16.38
N SER A 123 -14.56 0.19 -15.55
CA SER A 123 -15.49 -0.54 -14.68
C SER A 123 -16.39 -1.50 -15.45
N GLU A 124 -16.52 -2.72 -14.94
CA GLU A 124 -17.41 -3.78 -15.42
C GLU A 124 -18.69 -3.86 -14.59
N GLY A 125 -19.80 -4.31 -15.20
CA GLY A 125 -21.03 -4.63 -14.48
C GLY A 125 -21.84 -3.41 -14.08
N ILE A 126 -21.70 -2.31 -14.83
CA ILE A 126 -22.46 -1.09 -14.58
C ILE A 126 -23.94 -1.33 -14.94
N PRO A 127 -24.91 -0.99 -14.09
CA PRO A 127 -26.32 -1.14 -14.41
C PRO A 127 -26.70 -0.44 -15.72
N LEU A 128 -27.51 -1.10 -16.56
CA LEU A 128 -27.91 -0.57 -17.88
C LEU A 128 -28.54 0.84 -17.81
N LYS A 129 -29.32 1.11 -16.75
CA LYS A 129 -29.90 2.44 -16.49
C LYS A 129 -28.81 3.50 -16.35
N ASP A 130 -27.73 3.17 -15.67
CA ASP A 130 -26.63 4.10 -15.43
C ASP A 130 -25.78 4.27 -16.69
N VAL A 131 -25.52 3.20 -17.44
CA VAL A 131 -24.87 3.29 -18.77
C VAL A 131 -25.67 4.20 -19.71
N ARG A 132 -27.01 4.06 -19.74
CA ARG A 132 -27.89 4.95 -20.51
C ARG A 132 -27.70 6.42 -20.11
N ASP A 133 -27.70 6.73 -18.83
CA ASP A 133 -27.52 8.10 -18.34
C ASP A 133 -26.14 8.66 -18.76
N ILE A 134 -25.08 7.87 -18.62
CA ILE A 134 -23.72 8.22 -19.07
C ILE A 134 -23.72 8.51 -20.58
N LEU A 135 -24.34 7.67 -21.39
CA LEU A 135 -24.40 7.82 -22.86
C LEU A 135 -25.10 9.10 -23.30
N VAL A 136 -26.18 9.48 -22.62
CA VAL A 136 -26.89 10.74 -22.90
C VAL A 136 -25.95 11.94 -22.69
N VAL A 137 -25.23 11.95 -21.56
CA VAL A 137 -24.29 13.02 -21.23
C VAL A 137 -23.09 13.02 -22.19
N ALA A 138 -22.53 11.85 -22.54
CA ALA A 138 -21.43 11.72 -23.48
C ALA A 138 -21.77 12.27 -24.87
N ARG A 139 -22.97 11.95 -25.37
CA ARG A 139 -23.47 12.47 -26.67
C ARG A 139 -23.69 13.97 -26.63
N LYS A 140 -24.33 14.48 -25.57
CA LYS A 140 -24.57 15.92 -25.37
C LYS A 140 -23.27 16.72 -25.39
N ASN A 141 -22.20 16.16 -24.82
CA ASN A 141 -20.89 16.79 -24.74
C ASN A 141 -19.95 16.39 -25.89
N ASN A 142 -20.38 15.61 -26.90
CA ASN A 142 -19.51 15.11 -27.96
C ASN A 142 -18.20 14.48 -27.42
N THR A 143 -18.30 13.63 -26.40
CA THR A 143 -17.18 12.90 -25.78
C THR A 143 -17.13 11.48 -26.32
N LEU A 144 -15.94 11.02 -26.71
CA LEU A 144 -15.70 9.63 -27.11
C LEU A 144 -15.48 8.79 -25.85
N LEU A 145 -16.42 7.88 -25.57
CA LEU A 145 -16.40 7.02 -24.39
C LEU A 145 -16.03 5.59 -24.78
N PHE A 146 -14.92 5.07 -24.29
CA PHE A 146 -14.54 3.65 -24.43
C PHE A 146 -14.95 2.89 -23.15
N GLY A 147 -15.46 1.65 -23.27
CA GLY A 147 -16.03 0.89 -22.14
C GLY A 147 -17.51 1.20 -21.91
N GLY A 148 -18.25 0.63 -20.94
CA GLY A 148 -17.84 -0.18 -19.79
C GLY A 148 -17.26 -1.55 -20.11
N ASN A 149 -16.54 -2.08 -19.12
CA ASN A 149 -15.78 -3.32 -19.21
C ASN A 149 -14.76 -3.30 -20.37
N THR A 150 -13.83 -2.33 -20.33
CA THR A 150 -12.72 -2.27 -21.29
C THR A 150 -11.37 -2.43 -20.58
N PRO A 151 -10.42 -3.20 -21.15
CA PRO A 151 -9.04 -3.18 -20.67
C PRO A 151 -8.35 -1.83 -20.96
N GLY A 152 -8.96 -0.98 -21.80
CA GLY A 152 -8.45 0.32 -22.17
C GLY A 152 -8.00 0.42 -23.63
N ILE A 153 -7.17 1.42 -23.91
CA ILE A 153 -6.68 1.76 -25.25
C ILE A 153 -5.18 2.06 -25.21
N ILE A 154 -4.48 1.79 -26.31
CA ILE A 154 -3.04 2.02 -26.41
C ILE A 154 -2.68 2.49 -27.82
N PHE A 155 -1.71 3.40 -27.87
CA PHE A 155 -1.18 4.05 -29.06
C PHE A 155 0.35 3.89 -29.04
N PRO A 156 0.86 2.76 -29.59
CA PRO A 156 2.27 2.42 -29.51
C PRO A 156 3.21 3.46 -30.13
N PRO A 157 2.90 4.10 -31.28
CA PRO A 157 3.78 5.14 -31.85
C PRO A 157 3.95 6.36 -30.92
N GLU A 158 2.88 6.77 -30.25
CA GLU A 158 2.84 7.89 -29.32
C GLU A 158 3.41 7.54 -27.93
N SER A 159 3.70 6.27 -27.66
CA SER A 159 4.07 5.75 -26.32
C SER A 159 3.02 6.06 -25.24
N ILE A 160 1.73 6.05 -25.62
CA ILE A 160 0.61 6.34 -24.72
C ILE A 160 -0.23 5.09 -24.51
N LYS A 161 -0.47 4.75 -23.25
CA LYS A 161 -1.40 3.70 -22.81
C LYS A 161 -2.36 4.23 -21.77
N ILE A 162 -3.64 3.90 -21.91
CA ILE A 162 -4.71 4.28 -20.99
C ILE A 162 -5.49 3.03 -20.60
N GLY A 163 -5.30 2.55 -19.37
CA GLY A 163 -5.96 1.35 -18.85
C GLY A 163 -4.99 0.26 -18.38
N MET A 164 -5.42 -0.99 -18.52
CA MET A 164 -4.74 -2.20 -18.03
C MET A 164 -4.12 -3.06 -19.14
N LEU A 165 -3.97 -2.51 -20.35
CA LEU A 165 -3.34 -3.20 -21.47
C LEU A 165 -1.86 -3.57 -21.17
N PRO A 166 -1.37 -4.73 -21.63
CA PRO A 166 0.01 -5.16 -21.45
C PRO A 166 1.00 -4.44 -22.39
N ASP A 167 2.30 -4.45 -22.10
CA ASP A 167 3.31 -3.74 -22.93
C ASP A 167 3.88 -4.61 -24.06
N VAL A 168 3.00 -5.24 -24.83
CA VAL A 168 3.33 -6.20 -25.92
C VAL A 168 3.07 -5.65 -27.32
N PHE A 169 2.46 -4.47 -27.42
CA PHE A 169 2.09 -3.79 -28.66
C PHE A 169 3.30 -3.09 -29.29
N HIS A 170 3.47 -3.17 -30.61
CA HIS A 170 4.68 -2.71 -31.29
C HIS A 170 4.38 -1.75 -32.45
N PRO A 171 4.96 -0.53 -32.48
CA PRO A 171 4.77 0.42 -33.57
C PRO A 171 5.66 0.10 -34.78
N GLN A 172 5.49 0.83 -35.87
CA GLN A 172 6.43 0.79 -36.99
C GLN A 172 7.80 1.28 -36.51
N GLU A 173 8.88 0.76 -37.10
CA GLU A 173 10.22 1.31 -36.93
C GLU A 173 10.69 1.93 -38.25
N VAL A 174 10.79 3.27 -38.28
CA VAL A 174 11.26 4.00 -39.48
C VAL A 174 12.78 4.03 -39.55
N GLU A 175 13.44 4.00 -38.40
CA GLU A 175 14.87 3.82 -38.23
C GLU A 175 15.11 3.10 -36.90
N GLN A 176 16.32 2.57 -36.72
CA GLN A 176 16.65 1.78 -35.53
C GLN A 176 16.42 2.61 -34.26
N GLY A 177 15.45 2.19 -33.43
CA GLY A 177 15.14 2.88 -32.18
C GLY A 177 14.11 4.00 -32.27
N LYS A 178 13.49 4.25 -33.43
CA LYS A 178 12.48 5.32 -33.59
C LYS A 178 11.18 4.81 -34.18
N ALA A 179 10.08 5.17 -33.51
CA ALA A 179 8.75 4.79 -33.92
C ALA A 179 8.31 5.54 -35.19
N GLY A 180 7.47 4.88 -35.99
CA GLY A 180 6.71 5.46 -37.09
C GLY A 180 5.21 5.40 -36.82
N ALA A 181 4.46 6.31 -37.45
CA ALA A 181 3.03 6.48 -37.23
C ALA A 181 2.15 5.44 -37.97
N LYS A 182 2.71 4.70 -38.94
CA LYS A 182 1.94 3.76 -39.77
C LYS A 182 1.73 2.42 -39.10
N GLY A 183 0.60 1.80 -39.38
CA GLY A 183 0.30 0.45 -38.89
C GLY A 183 -1.15 0.07 -39.12
N VAL A 184 -1.53 -1.03 -38.47
CA VAL A 184 -2.92 -1.48 -38.39
C VAL A 184 -3.58 -0.95 -37.13
N THR A 185 -4.87 -0.61 -37.23
CA THR A 185 -5.69 -0.27 -36.07
C THR A 185 -6.57 -1.46 -35.69
N ILE A 186 -6.52 -1.89 -34.44
CA ILE A 186 -7.31 -3.02 -33.94
C ILE A 186 -8.39 -2.51 -32.99
N LEU A 187 -9.63 -2.94 -33.18
CA LEU A 187 -10.73 -2.69 -32.25
C LEU A 187 -11.29 -4.03 -31.77
N SER A 188 -11.53 -4.19 -30.47
CA SER A 188 -12.10 -5.43 -29.93
C SER A 188 -13.09 -5.16 -28.81
N ARG A 189 -14.12 -6.00 -28.74
CA ARG A 189 -14.99 -6.10 -27.56
C ARG A 189 -14.31 -6.85 -26.40
N SER A 190 -13.57 -7.91 -26.72
CA SER A 190 -12.87 -8.74 -25.75
C SER A 190 -11.44 -8.26 -25.54
N GLY A 191 -11.07 -8.01 -24.29
CA GLY A 191 -9.70 -7.67 -23.94
C GLY A 191 -8.72 -8.81 -24.21
N ALA A 192 -9.13 -10.05 -23.98
CA ALA A 192 -8.29 -11.22 -24.20
C ALA A 192 -7.87 -11.37 -25.66
N ILE A 193 -8.85 -11.30 -26.56
CA ILE A 193 -8.60 -11.40 -27.99
C ILE A 193 -7.73 -10.23 -28.46
N LEU A 194 -7.94 -9.03 -27.91
CA LEU A 194 -7.23 -7.81 -28.30
C LEU A 194 -5.71 -7.93 -28.12
N TYR A 195 -5.22 -8.36 -26.95
CA TYR A 195 -3.78 -8.48 -26.74
C TYR A 195 -3.18 -9.72 -27.42
N HIS A 196 -3.91 -10.84 -27.50
CA HIS A 196 -3.43 -12.02 -28.23
C HIS A 196 -3.27 -11.73 -29.73
N LEU A 197 -4.26 -11.07 -30.33
CA LEU A 197 -4.21 -10.70 -31.73
C LEU A 197 -3.04 -9.76 -32.02
N SER A 198 -2.84 -8.76 -31.16
CA SER A 198 -1.74 -7.84 -31.38
C SER A 198 -0.37 -8.49 -31.24
N ASP A 199 -0.19 -9.40 -30.27
CA ASP A 199 1.08 -10.13 -30.09
C ASP A 199 1.37 -11.00 -31.32
N ALA A 200 0.34 -11.64 -31.88
CA ALA A 200 0.47 -12.47 -33.07
C ALA A 200 0.82 -11.64 -34.32
N LEU A 201 0.20 -10.48 -34.50
CA LEU A 201 0.53 -9.54 -35.59
C LEU A 201 1.95 -8.97 -35.43
N ALA A 202 2.34 -8.59 -34.21
CA ALA A 202 3.68 -8.09 -33.94
C ALA A 202 4.75 -9.18 -34.20
N SER A 203 4.47 -10.43 -33.84
CA SER A 203 5.31 -11.59 -34.16
C SER A 203 5.47 -11.83 -35.67
N ALA A 204 4.50 -11.40 -36.47
CA ALA A 204 4.54 -11.45 -37.94
C ALA A 204 5.13 -10.17 -38.59
N GLY A 205 5.68 -9.24 -37.82
CA GLY A 205 6.30 -8.01 -38.35
C GLY A 205 5.30 -6.91 -38.74
N ILE A 206 4.05 -7.02 -38.29
CA ILE A 206 2.98 -6.06 -38.55
C ILE A 206 2.86 -5.10 -37.37
N ALA A 207 3.01 -3.80 -37.63
CA ALA A 207 2.93 -2.78 -36.59
C ALA A 207 1.50 -2.38 -36.27
N GLN A 208 1.25 -2.01 -35.01
CA GLN A 208 0.00 -1.42 -34.57
C GLN A 208 0.17 0.09 -34.37
N ASN A 209 -0.71 0.88 -34.99
CA ASN A 209 -0.78 2.32 -34.71
C ASN A 209 -1.73 2.62 -33.55
N ALA A 210 -2.73 1.77 -33.32
CA ALA A 210 -3.60 1.81 -32.16
C ALA A 210 -4.29 0.47 -31.91
N VAL A 211 -4.55 0.19 -30.64
CA VAL A 211 -5.27 -0.98 -30.19
C VAL A 211 -6.31 -0.54 -29.17
N LEU A 212 -7.59 -0.70 -29.53
CA LEU A 212 -8.71 -0.04 -28.87
C LEU A 212 -9.71 -1.09 -28.32
N GLY A 213 -9.78 -1.22 -26.99
CA GLY A 213 -10.85 -1.97 -26.33
C GLY A 213 -12.13 -1.14 -26.27
N ILE A 214 -13.17 -1.53 -27.01
CA ILE A 214 -14.43 -0.76 -27.07
C ILE A 214 -15.36 -1.09 -25.89
N GLY A 215 -15.25 -2.30 -25.31
CA GLY A 215 -16.00 -2.76 -24.15
C GLY A 215 -16.76 -4.07 -24.40
N GLY A 216 -16.84 -4.90 -23.35
CA GLY A 216 -17.49 -6.23 -23.38
C GLY A 216 -18.94 -6.27 -22.88
N ASP A 217 -19.41 -5.20 -22.21
CA ASP A 217 -20.74 -5.18 -21.61
C ASP A 217 -21.87 -5.12 -22.67
N GLY A 218 -23.10 -5.47 -22.25
CA GLY A 218 -24.27 -5.46 -23.14
C GLY A 218 -24.64 -4.07 -23.67
N ALA A 219 -24.30 -3.02 -22.93
CA ALA A 219 -24.32 -1.64 -23.39
C ALA A 219 -22.97 -1.00 -23.07
N ILE A 220 -22.39 -0.34 -24.07
CA ILE A 220 -21.08 0.33 -23.98
C ILE A 220 -21.21 1.77 -24.47
N GLY A 221 -20.15 2.54 -24.30
CA GLY A 221 -19.98 3.91 -24.77
C GLY A 221 -20.04 4.02 -26.30
N SER A 222 -18.88 4.00 -26.92
CA SER A 222 -18.71 4.12 -28.37
C SER A 222 -18.60 2.73 -28.99
N ARG A 223 -19.38 2.49 -30.03
CA ARG A 223 -19.45 1.20 -30.75
C ARG A 223 -18.47 1.21 -31.92
N PHE A 224 -18.33 0.07 -32.60
CA PHE A 224 -17.56 0.01 -33.85
C PHE A 224 -18.00 1.07 -34.87
N LEU A 225 -19.31 1.25 -35.05
CA LEU A 225 -19.89 2.25 -35.95
C LEU A 225 -19.43 3.68 -35.62
N ASP A 226 -19.17 3.97 -34.35
CA ASP A 226 -18.81 5.32 -33.89
C ASP A 226 -17.29 5.57 -34.05
N ILE A 227 -16.46 4.52 -34.05
CA ILE A 227 -14.99 4.63 -34.03
C ILE A 227 -14.35 4.30 -35.39
N VAL A 228 -14.81 3.24 -36.08
CA VAL A 228 -14.20 2.75 -37.34
C VAL A 228 -14.09 3.84 -38.41
N PRO A 229 -15.14 4.66 -38.69
CA PRO A 229 -15.02 5.75 -39.66
C PRO A 229 -13.91 6.74 -39.32
N ASN A 230 -13.75 7.09 -38.04
CA ASN A 230 -12.77 8.06 -37.58
C ASN A 230 -11.34 7.53 -37.76
N VAL A 231 -11.09 6.27 -37.39
CA VAL A 231 -9.74 5.69 -37.52
C VAL A 231 -9.34 5.39 -38.96
N MET A 232 -10.30 5.20 -39.87
CA MET A 232 -10.02 5.03 -41.30
C MET A 232 -9.69 6.33 -42.02
N GLN A 233 -10.13 7.47 -41.48
CA GLN A 233 -9.77 8.80 -42.01
C GLN A 233 -8.35 9.21 -41.63
N TYR A 234 -7.76 8.59 -40.61
CA TYR A 234 -6.38 8.83 -40.24
C TYR A 234 -5.42 8.25 -41.30
N ALA A 235 -4.59 9.13 -41.87
CA ALA A 235 -3.77 8.82 -43.04
C ALA A 235 -2.79 7.65 -42.85
N ASN A 236 -2.32 7.44 -41.62
CA ASN A 236 -1.35 6.40 -41.29
C ASN A 236 -2.00 5.06 -40.84
N THR A 237 -3.32 4.93 -40.93
CA THR A 237 -3.99 3.62 -40.85
C THR A 237 -3.93 2.94 -42.21
N ASP A 238 -3.18 1.84 -42.29
CA ASP A 238 -3.06 1.04 -43.51
C ASP A 238 -4.21 0.02 -43.63
N LEU A 239 -4.69 -0.52 -42.50
CA LEU A 239 -5.77 -1.51 -42.43
C LEU A 239 -6.42 -1.46 -41.03
N VAL A 240 -7.73 -1.68 -40.98
CA VAL A 240 -8.49 -1.82 -39.73
C VAL A 240 -8.84 -3.27 -39.49
N ILE A 241 -8.71 -3.73 -38.25
CA ILE A 241 -9.14 -5.05 -37.80
C ILE A 241 -10.19 -4.88 -36.72
N ILE A 242 -11.34 -5.55 -36.88
CA ILE A 242 -12.34 -5.67 -35.82
C ILE A 242 -12.36 -7.11 -35.28
N ALA A 243 -12.25 -7.25 -33.97
CA ALA A 243 -12.46 -8.50 -33.26
C ALA A 243 -13.83 -8.45 -32.56
N GLY A 244 -14.81 -9.05 -33.23
CA GLY A 244 -16.18 -9.16 -32.75
C GLY A 244 -16.41 -10.43 -31.94
N GLU A 245 -17.55 -10.48 -31.29
CA GLU A 245 -18.03 -11.62 -30.50
C GLU A 245 -19.53 -11.80 -30.75
N ILE A 246 -20.05 -13.01 -30.60
CA ILE A 246 -21.50 -13.26 -30.58
C ILE A 246 -22.23 -12.36 -29.57
N GLY A 247 -23.54 -12.16 -29.78
CA GLY A 247 -24.40 -11.33 -28.94
C GLY A 247 -24.38 -9.84 -29.33
N GLY A 248 -25.55 -9.20 -29.28
CA GLY A 248 -25.75 -7.83 -29.78
C GLY A 248 -25.58 -7.70 -31.30
N MET A 249 -25.79 -6.49 -31.84
CA MET A 249 -25.88 -6.23 -33.29
C MET A 249 -24.81 -5.25 -33.82
N GLN A 250 -23.71 -5.04 -33.09
CA GLN A 250 -22.76 -3.96 -33.42
C GLN A 250 -22.07 -4.16 -34.77
N GLU A 251 -21.72 -5.42 -35.07
CA GLU A 251 -21.05 -5.83 -36.30
C GLU A 251 -21.99 -5.73 -37.50
N GLU A 252 -23.26 -6.15 -37.34
CA GLU A 252 -24.29 -6.00 -38.39
C GLU A 252 -24.58 -4.53 -38.70
N LEU A 253 -24.73 -3.69 -37.66
CA LEU A 253 -24.94 -2.24 -37.85
C LEU A 253 -23.76 -1.56 -38.55
N LEU A 254 -22.53 -1.98 -38.25
CA LEU A 254 -21.35 -1.50 -38.97
C LEU A 254 -21.40 -1.93 -40.44
N ALA A 255 -21.74 -3.19 -40.72
CA ALA A 255 -21.86 -3.70 -42.08
C ALA A 255 -22.91 -2.93 -42.90
N GLU A 256 -24.05 -2.61 -42.28
CA GLU A 256 -25.11 -1.80 -42.89
C GLU A 256 -24.63 -0.38 -43.19
N ASP A 257 -23.95 0.30 -42.25
CA ASP A 257 -23.43 1.64 -42.51
C ASP A 257 -22.35 1.65 -43.60
N ILE A 258 -21.50 0.61 -43.67
CA ILE A 258 -20.48 0.48 -44.73
C ILE A 258 -21.13 0.41 -46.12
N LYS A 259 -22.21 -0.38 -46.26
CA LYS A 259 -22.95 -0.47 -47.52
C LYS A 259 -23.58 0.88 -47.91
N ASN A 260 -24.21 1.53 -46.94
CA ASN A 260 -24.98 2.76 -47.18
C ASN A 260 -24.06 3.99 -47.33
N HIS A 261 -22.87 3.98 -46.74
CA HIS A 261 -21.98 5.14 -46.63
C HIS A 261 -20.51 4.80 -46.91
N HIS A 262 -20.22 4.04 -47.97
CA HIS A 262 -18.87 3.56 -48.34
C HIS A 262 -17.76 4.63 -48.31
N ILE A 263 -18.06 5.90 -48.62
CA ILE A 263 -17.09 7.01 -48.60
C ILE A 263 -16.46 7.21 -47.21
N LYS A 264 -17.18 6.88 -46.13
CA LYS A 264 -16.66 6.95 -44.76
C LYS A 264 -15.60 5.89 -44.46
N TYR A 265 -15.48 4.86 -45.31
CA TYR A 265 -14.66 3.67 -45.08
C TYR A 265 -13.63 3.45 -46.20
N PRO A 266 -12.68 4.39 -46.40
CA PRO A 266 -11.76 4.36 -47.54
C PRO A 266 -10.62 3.34 -47.43
N LYS A 267 -10.52 2.60 -46.31
CA LYS A 267 -9.41 1.68 -46.00
C LYS A 267 -9.92 0.24 -45.90
N PRO A 268 -9.06 -0.76 -46.17
CA PRO A 268 -9.42 -2.16 -45.96
C PRO A 268 -9.83 -2.44 -44.49
N LEU A 269 -10.83 -3.28 -44.35
CA LEU A 269 -11.34 -3.80 -43.08
C LEU A 269 -11.36 -5.32 -43.12
N ILE A 270 -10.91 -5.96 -42.06
CA ILE A 270 -11.03 -7.40 -41.84
C ILE A 270 -11.64 -7.66 -40.47
N ALA A 271 -12.44 -8.72 -40.36
CA ALA A 271 -13.14 -9.07 -39.14
C ALA A 271 -12.79 -10.49 -38.67
N LEU A 272 -12.56 -10.64 -37.37
CA LEU A 272 -12.53 -11.92 -36.67
C LEU A 272 -13.75 -11.97 -35.75
N ILE A 273 -14.63 -12.95 -35.95
CA ILE A 273 -15.81 -13.13 -35.10
C ILE A 273 -15.61 -14.36 -34.22
N SER A 274 -15.68 -14.17 -32.90
CA SER A 274 -15.59 -15.28 -31.94
C SER A 274 -16.97 -15.84 -31.59
N GLY A 275 -17.01 -17.14 -31.27
CA GLY A 275 -18.23 -17.83 -30.80
C GLY A 275 -18.94 -18.71 -31.82
N SER A 276 -18.24 -19.19 -32.87
CA SER A 276 -18.81 -20.09 -33.89
C SER A 276 -19.41 -21.39 -33.33
N ASN A 277 -18.82 -21.92 -32.25
CA ASN A 277 -19.26 -23.15 -31.58
C ASN A 277 -20.05 -22.88 -30.28
N ALA A 278 -20.57 -21.66 -30.08
CA ALA A 278 -21.27 -21.31 -28.86
C ALA A 278 -22.64 -22.01 -28.79
N PRO A 279 -22.99 -22.65 -27.65
CA PRO A 279 -24.30 -23.26 -27.48
C PRO A 279 -25.41 -22.20 -27.40
N ALA A 280 -26.55 -22.46 -28.04
CA ALA A 280 -27.71 -21.56 -28.03
C ALA A 280 -28.22 -21.31 -26.60
N GLY A 281 -28.64 -20.07 -26.31
CA GLY A 281 -29.25 -19.70 -25.03
C GLY A 281 -28.30 -19.62 -23.82
N LYS A 282 -26.97 -19.73 -24.01
CA LYS A 282 -25.99 -19.53 -22.94
C LYS A 282 -25.24 -18.21 -23.07
N THR A 283 -25.03 -17.54 -21.94
CA THR A 283 -24.13 -16.40 -21.81
C THR A 283 -22.69 -16.88 -21.74
N MET A 284 -21.81 -16.35 -22.60
CA MET A 284 -20.39 -16.69 -22.62
C MET A 284 -19.57 -15.53 -22.04
N GLY A 285 -18.89 -15.73 -20.90
CA GLY A 285 -17.87 -14.81 -20.37
C GLY A 285 -18.33 -13.37 -20.06
N HIS A 286 -18.47 -12.53 -21.09
CA HIS A 286 -18.87 -11.13 -20.98
C HIS A 286 -20.40 -10.95 -20.95
N ALA A 287 -20.88 -9.95 -20.20
CA ALA A 287 -22.32 -9.68 -20.05
C ALA A 287 -23.06 -9.37 -21.36
N GLY A 288 -22.35 -8.98 -22.43
CA GLY A 288 -22.92 -8.67 -23.75
C GLY A 288 -23.01 -9.84 -24.74
N ALA A 289 -22.48 -11.02 -24.40
CA ALA A 289 -22.45 -12.21 -25.27
C ALA A 289 -23.66 -13.12 -25.01
N VAL A 290 -24.87 -12.56 -25.17
CA VAL A 290 -26.15 -13.28 -25.02
C VAL A 290 -26.76 -13.48 -26.40
N ILE A 291 -27.01 -14.74 -26.76
CA ILE A 291 -27.83 -15.11 -27.92
C ILE A 291 -29.22 -15.45 -27.38
N ALA A 292 -30.20 -14.57 -27.60
CA ALA A 292 -31.58 -14.87 -27.23
C ALA A 292 -32.15 -15.93 -28.20
N PRO A 293 -32.98 -16.87 -27.71
CA PRO A 293 -33.73 -17.77 -28.59
C PRO A 293 -34.57 -16.95 -29.59
N ASP A 294 -34.64 -17.40 -30.84
CA ASP A 294 -35.50 -16.86 -31.89
C ASP A 294 -35.20 -15.42 -32.39
N MET A 295 -33.96 -14.93 -32.20
CA MET A 295 -33.50 -13.67 -32.81
C MET A 295 -32.75 -13.87 -34.13
N ASP A 296 -33.15 -13.12 -35.17
CA ASP A 296 -32.50 -13.10 -36.50
C ASP A 296 -31.20 -12.26 -36.55
N TYR A 297 -30.60 -11.95 -35.41
CA TYR A 297 -29.39 -11.14 -35.30
C TYR A 297 -28.50 -11.57 -34.13
N GLY A 298 -27.25 -11.13 -34.13
CA GLY A 298 -26.30 -11.36 -33.05
C GLY A 298 -25.69 -12.76 -32.99
N THR A 299 -26.08 -13.65 -33.88
CA THR A 299 -25.44 -14.96 -34.04
C THR A 299 -24.13 -14.84 -34.81
N PHE A 300 -23.27 -15.86 -34.71
CA PHE A 300 -22.05 -15.92 -35.51
C PHE A 300 -22.36 -15.82 -37.02
N MET A 301 -23.34 -16.58 -37.50
CA MET A 301 -23.69 -16.62 -38.92
C MET A 301 -24.32 -15.32 -39.42
N THR A 302 -25.20 -14.69 -38.65
CA THR A 302 -25.82 -13.40 -39.04
C THR A 302 -24.76 -12.31 -39.15
N LYS A 303 -23.83 -12.23 -38.19
CA LYS A 303 -22.69 -11.30 -38.21
C LYS A 303 -21.78 -11.53 -39.39
N LYS A 304 -21.36 -12.79 -39.59
CA LYS A 304 -20.50 -13.18 -40.70
C LYS A 304 -21.13 -12.79 -42.04
N ASN A 305 -22.37 -13.21 -42.28
CA ASN A 305 -23.08 -12.91 -43.52
C ASN A 305 -23.26 -11.40 -43.72
N ALA A 306 -23.59 -10.64 -42.67
CA ALA A 306 -23.76 -9.19 -42.77
C ALA A 306 -22.46 -8.51 -43.24
N LEU A 307 -21.33 -8.84 -42.60
CA LEU A 307 -20.00 -8.29 -42.91
C LEU A 307 -19.51 -8.74 -44.30
N GLU A 308 -19.61 -10.02 -44.65
CA GLU A 308 -19.20 -10.53 -45.96
C GLU A 308 -20.03 -9.89 -47.09
N ASN A 309 -21.34 -9.73 -46.89
CA ASN A 309 -22.18 -9.02 -47.85
C ASN A 309 -21.84 -7.52 -47.97
N ALA A 310 -21.18 -6.93 -46.98
CA ALA A 310 -20.65 -5.58 -47.03
C ALA A 310 -19.23 -5.50 -47.64
N GLY A 311 -18.71 -6.62 -48.15
CA GLY A 311 -17.39 -6.70 -48.78
C GLY A 311 -16.23 -6.84 -47.79
N ILE A 312 -16.51 -7.22 -46.54
CA ILE A 312 -15.50 -7.37 -45.48
C ILE A 312 -15.13 -8.84 -45.36
N THR A 313 -13.84 -9.15 -45.43
CA THR A 313 -13.37 -10.52 -45.19
C THR A 313 -13.58 -10.89 -43.73
N VAL A 314 -14.24 -12.01 -43.47
CA VAL A 314 -14.45 -12.55 -42.12
C VAL A 314 -13.66 -13.85 -41.96
N VAL A 315 -12.75 -13.87 -41.00
CA VAL A 315 -11.94 -15.04 -40.65
C VAL A 315 -12.38 -15.61 -39.32
N ASN A 316 -12.07 -16.90 -39.10
CA ASN A 316 -12.53 -17.64 -37.93
C ASN A 316 -11.40 -17.95 -36.95
N HIS A 317 -10.15 -17.97 -37.43
CA HIS A 317 -8.97 -18.27 -36.63
C HIS A 317 -7.93 -17.15 -36.74
N GLN A 318 -7.11 -17.01 -35.70
CA GLN A 318 -6.06 -16.00 -35.65
C GLN A 318 -4.98 -16.22 -36.71
N GLY A 319 -4.66 -17.48 -37.06
CA GLY A 319 -3.72 -17.79 -38.14
C GLY A 319 -4.20 -17.25 -39.48
N ASP A 320 -5.43 -17.60 -39.88
CA ASP A 320 -6.08 -17.11 -41.09
C ASP A 320 -6.12 -15.58 -41.17
N LEU A 321 -6.32 -14.92 -40.02
CA LEU A 321 -6.31 -13.46 -39.94
C LEU A 321 -4.95 -12.87 -40.30
N ILE A 322 -3.85 -13.46 -39.81
CA ILE A 322 -2.49 -12.98 -40.10
C ILE A 322 -2.19 -13.15 -41.58
N GLU A 323 -2.51 -14.32 -42.16
CA GLU A 323 -2.29 -14.60 -43.58
C GLU A 323 -3.06 -13.62 -44.47
N GLU A 324 -4.34 -13.37 -44.17
CA GLU A 324 -5.14 -12.44 -44.96
C GLU A 324 -4.67 -10.98 -44.77
N VAL A 325 -4.25 -10.58 -43.57
CA VAL A 325 -3.65 -9.26 -43.34
C VAL A 325 -2.35 -9.10 -44.14
N GLN A 326 -1.47 -10.11 -44.14
CA GLN A 326 -0.24 -10.09 -44.93
C GLN A 326 -0.53 -9.98 -46.43
N LYS A 327 -1.53 -10.71 -46.92
CA LYS A 327 -1.99 -10.65 -48.31
C LYS A 327 -2.53 -9.27 -48.70
N ILE A 328 -3.40 -8.67 -47.88
CA ILE A 328 -3.94 -7.32 -48.13
C ILE A 328 -2.83 -6.27 -48.11
N LEU A 329 -1.90 -6.40 -47.16
CA LEU A 329 -0.76 -5.49 -47.00
C LEU A 329 0.40 -5.81 -47.97
N LYS A 330 0.28 -6.83 -48.82
CA LYS A 330 1.31 -7.27 -49.79
C LYS A 330 2.68 -7.52 -49.14
N ASP A 331 2.68 -8.27 -48.03
CA ASP A 331 3.87 -8.64 -47.26
C ASP A 331 4.71 -7.45 -46.76
N LYS A 332 4.05 -6.28 -46.61
CA LYS A 332 4.68 -5.09 -46.05
C LYS A 332 5.16 -5.37 -44.63
N THR A 333 6.47 -5.26 -44.44
CA THR A 333 7.11 -5.40 -43.13
C THR A 333 7.30 -4.02 -42.49
N TYR A 334 6.87 -3.85 -41.24
CA TYR A 334 6.94 -2.55 -40.54
C TYR A 334 8.17 -2.39 -39.64
N PHE A 335 8.78 -3.51 -39.25
CA PHE A 335 9.98 -3.58 -38.42
C PHE A 335 10.62 -4.98 -38.54
N LYS A 336 11.88 -5.11 -38.10
CA LYS A 336 12.57 -6.41 -38.09
C LYS A 336 12.09 -7.26 -36.92
N VAL A 337 11.55 -8.44 -37.24
CA VAL A 337 10.97 -9.37 -36.26
C VAL A 337 12.02 -9.84 -35.25
N GLU A 338 13.28 -10.03 -35.67
CA GLU A 338 14.38 -10.43 -34.80
C GLU A 338 14.67 -9.39 -33.70
N ASP A 339 14.54 -8.11 -34.05
CA ASP A 339 14.76 -7.00 -33.10
C ASP A 339 13.60 -6.92 -32.09
N TYR A 340 12.36 -7.18 -32.55
CA TYR A 340 11.21 -7.34 -31.67
C TYR A 340 11.42 -8.48 -30.66
N TYR A 341 11.75 -9.69 -31.12
CA TYR A 341 12.00 -10.82 -30.22
C TYR A 341 13.18 -10.57 -29.27
N ARG A 342 14.26 -9.93 -29.74
CA ARG A 342 15.40 -9.58 -28.87
C ARG A 342 14.99 -8.63 -27.73
N ARG A 343 14.08 -7.68 -27.99
CA ARG A 343 13.55 -6.78 -26.96
C ARG A 343 12.57 -7.49 -26.03
N MET A 344 11.65 -8.28 -26.58
CA MET A 344 10.64 -8.99 -25.80
C MET A 344 11.23 -10.08 -24.92
N LYS A 345 12.26 -10.80 -25.39
CA LYS A 345 13.00 -11.78 -24.59
C LYS A 345 13.53 -11.18 -23.28
N LYS A 346 14.09 -9.97 -23.33
CA LYS A 346 14.51 -9.26 -22.11
C LYS A 346 13.36 -9.02 -21.15
N LYS A 347 12.14 -8.71 -21.64
CA LYS A 347 10.95 -8.54 -20.80
C LYS A 347 10.44 -9.88 -20.24
N TRP A 348 10.40 -10.93 -21.07
CA TRP A 348 9.95 -12.26 -20.69
C TRP A 348 10.85 -12.95 -19.66
N GLU A 349 12.16 -12.67 -19.72
CA GLU A 349 13.16 -13.22 -18.78
C GLU A 349 13.30 -12.42 -17.48
N LEU A 350 12.61 -11.27 -17.33
CA LEU A 350 12.59 -10.53 -16.07
C LEU A 350 11.90 -11.38 -15.00
N LYS A 351 12.65 -11.69 -13.93
CA LYS A 351 12.05 -12.25 -12.72
C LYS A 351 11.09 -11.21 -12.12
N PRO A 352 9.90 -11.61 -11.63
CA PRO A 352 9.04 -10.69 -10.90
C PRO A 352 9.85 -10.09 -9.74
N PRO A 353 9.75 -8.78 -9.48
CA PRO A 353 10.46 -8.18 -8.36
C PRO A 353 10.05 -8.93 -7.08
N PRO A 354 11.00 -9.23 -6.17
CA PRO A 354 10.63 -9.80 -4.89
C PRO A 354 9.61 -8.86 -4.23
N GLN A 355 8.55 -9.43 -3.63
CA GLN A 355 7.61 -8.63 -2.85
C GLN A 355 8.38 -7.98 -1.70
N PHE A 356 8.70 -6.70 -1.84
CA PHE A 356 9.30 -5.92 -0.77
C PHE A 356 8.23 -5.63 0.27
N TRP A 357 8.48 -6.10 1.49
CA TRP A 357 7.76 -5.63 2.67
C TRP A 357 8.27 -4.23 3.00
N GLY A 358 7.42 -3.22 2.89
CA GLY A 358 7.72 -1.83 3.19
C GLY A 358 6.88 -1.35 4.38
N THR A 359 7.51 -0.63 5.31
CA THR A 359 6.85 0.09 6.40
C THR A 359 7.11 1.58 6.26
N SER A 360 6.10 2.38 6.58
CA SER A 360 6.17 3.83 6.68
C SER A 360 6.43 4.31 8.12
N LEU A 361 6.42 3.39 9.10
CA LEU A 361 6.46 3.72 10.53
C LEU A 361 7.88 3.93 11.04
N THR A 362 8.73 2.90 10.89
CA THR A 362 10.03 2.87 11.56
C THR A 362 11.12 2.32 10.65
N LYS A 363 12.24 3.05 10.57
CA LYS A 363 13.46 2.61 9.90
C LYS A 363 14.55 2.36 10.95
N ILE A 364 15.14 1.16 10.92
CA ILE A 364 16.25 0.77 11.79
C ILE A 364 17.51 0.61 10.95
N GLU A 365 18.52 1.41 11.27
CA GLU A 365 19.86 1.34 10.66
C GLU A 365 20.91 1.24 11.78
N PRO A 366 22.16 0.83 11.49
CA PRO A 366 23.24 0.88 12.46
C PRO A 366 23.31 2.26 13.13
N ASN A 367 23.15 2.27 14.45
CA ASN A 367 23.13 3.44 15.33
C ASN A 367 22.08 4.54 15.02
N ILE A 368 21.08 4.27 14.16
CA ILE A 368 20.01 5.21 13.82
C ILE A 368 18.65 4.51 13.93
N ILE A 369 17.71 5.15 14.62
CA ILE A 369 16.32 4.72 14.71
C ILE A 369 15.46 5.90 14.26
N LEU A 370 14.73 5.76 13.16
CA LEU A 370 13.80 6.78 12.66
C LEU A 370 12.36 6.35 12.93
N ILE A 371 11.54 7.25 13.48
CA ILE A 371 10.09 7.12 13.59
C ILE A 371 9.48 8.17 12.68
N ARG A 372 8.75 7.74 11.63
CA ARG A 372 8.14 8.63 10.62
C ARG A 372 9.12 9.67 10.06
N GLY A 373 10.37 9.26 9.83
CA GLY A 373 11.45 10.12 9.32
C GLY A 373 12.20 10.94 10.38
N TYR A 374 11.76 10.96 11.64
CA TYR A 374 12.44 11.68 12.73
C TYR A 374 13.33 10.76 13.54
N ASN A 375 14.51 11.23 13.95
CA ASN A 375 15.39 10.44 14.81
C ASN A 375 14.75 10.26 16.19
N LEU A 376 14.62 9.02 16.66
CA LEU A 376 14.05 8.70 17.98
C LEU A 376 14.82 9.42 19.10
N SER A 377 16.13 9.60 18.94
CA SER A 377 16.97 10.39 19.83
C SER A 377 16.51 11.83 20.01
N ASP A 378 16.07 12.47 18.92
CA ASP A 378 15.54 13.83 18.95
C ASP A 378 14.15 13.85 19.58
N LEU A 379 13.31 12.86 19.25
CA LEU A 379 11.96 12.74 19.79
C LEU A 379 11.98 12.60 21.32
N ILE A 380 12.82 11.71 21.84
CA ILE A 380 13.01 11.50 23.29
C ILE A 380 13.40 12.80 24.01
N GLN A 381 14.15 13.69 23.37
CA GLN A 381 14.64 14.93 23.99
C GLN A 381 13.69 16.13 23.84
N LYS A 382 12.91 16.16 22.76
CA LYS A 382 12.21 17.38 22.30
C LYS A 382 10.69 17.26 22.26
N LYS A 383 10.13 16.07 22.40
CA LYS A 383 8.70 15.79 22.21
C LYS A 383 8.12 15.04 23.41
N SER A 384 6.84 15.27 23.68
CA SER A 384 6.11 14.55 24.73
C SER A 384 5.79 13.11 24.27
N PHE A 385 5.46 12.23 25.22
CA PHE A 385 4.98 10.88 24.89
C PHE A 385 3.77 10.92 23.94
N LEU A 386 2.82 11.84 24.18
CA LEU A 386 1.63 12.01 23.34
C LEU A 386 1.97 12.50 21.92
N ASP A 387 2.96 13.39 21.78
CA ASP A 387 3.43 13.84 20.46
C ASP A 387 3.97 12.67 19.64
N VAL A 388 4.72 11.76 20.27
CA VAL A 388 5.31 10.61 19.59
C VAL A 388 4.28 9.51 19.32
N LEU A 389 3.32 9.30 20.24
CA LEU A 389 2.17 8.41 20.04
C LEU A 389 1.34 8.85 18.83
N TYR A 390 1.01 10.13 18.76
CA TYR A 390 0.29 10.68 17.61
C TYR A 390 1.13 10.57 16.33
N LEU A 391 2.41 10.98 16.38
CA LEU A 391 3.32 10.93 15.24
C LEU A 391 3.41 9.54 14.63
N ILE A 392 3.72 8.50 15.41
CA ILE A 392 3.91 7.16 14.85
C ILE A 392 2.63 6.67 14.17
N PHE A 393 1.46 7.04 14.72
CA PHE A 393 0.18 6.65 14.17
C PHE A 393 -0.19 7.44 12.90
N THR A 394 -0.11 8.77 12.92
CA THR A 394 -0.65 9.65 11.87
C THR A 394 0.39 10.10 10.83
N GLY A 395 1.68 10.13 11.20
CA GLY A 395 2.75 10.70 10.40
C GLY A 395 3.00 12.20 10.65
N GLU A 396 2.18 12.86 11.46
CA GLU A 396 2.28 14.28 11.77
C GLU A 396 2.33 14.53 13.29
N PHE A 397 2.69 15.73 13.73
CA PHE A 397 2.60 16.07 15.16
C PHE A 397 1.19 16.58 15.50
N PRO A 398 0.68 16.33 16.73
CA PRO A 398 -0.65 16.78 17.09
C PRO A 398 -0.65 18.29 17.32
N ASP A 399 -1.78 18.93 17.00
CA ASP A 399 -2.07 20.26 17.51
C ASP A 399 -2.39 20.22 19.01
N LYS A 400 -2.55 21.40 19.61
CA LYS A 400 -2.81 21.52 21.06
C LYS A 400 -4.11 20.83 21.46
N GLN A 401 -5.17 21.01 20.67
CA GLN A 401 -6.48 20.43 20.96
C GLN A 401 -6.44 18.90 20.91
N THR A 402 -5.83 18.32 19.88
CA THR A 402 -5.69 16.88 19.70
C THR A 402 -4.88 16.27 20.84
N ARG A 403 -3.81 16.94 21.28
CA ARG A 403 -3.02 16.51 22.44
C ARG A 403 -3.86 16.49 23.73
N GLU A 404 -4.66 17.53 23.96
CA GLU A 404 -5.56 17.60 25.11
C GLU A 404 -6.66 16.51 25.04
N GLU A 405 -7.27 16.30 23.88
CA GLU A 405 -8.25 15.23 23.66
C GLU A 405 -7.66 13.84 23.98
N MET A 406 -6.45 13.53 23.47
CA MET A 406 -5.76 12.27 23.76
C MET A 406 -5.46 12.13 25.26
N SER A 407 -4.98 13.20 25.89
CA SER A 407 -4.71 13.23 27.32
C SER A 407 -5.96 12.86 28.12
N GLU A 408 -7.08 13.52 27.86
CA GLU A 408 -8.33 13.27 28.59
C GLU A 408 -8.89 11.87 28.37
N ILE A 409 -8.76 11.31 27.17
CA ILE A 409 -9.14 9.91 26.91
C ILE A 409 -8.30 8.94 27.75
N ILE A 410 -6.98 9.13 27.80
CA ILE A 410 -6.08 8.28 28.58
C ILE A 410 -6.40 8.41 30.07
N LYS A 411 -6.54 9.64 30.60
CA LYS A 411 -6.90 9.87 32.01
C LYS A 411 -8.23 9.20 32.37
N LYS A 412 -9.26 9.38 31.54
CA LYS A 412 -10.55 8.74 31.75
C LYS A 412 -10.43 7.21 31.83
N ALA A 413 -9.68 6.60 30.91
CA ALA A 413 -9.46 5.16 30.90
C ALA A 413 -8.69 4.65 32.12
N ILE A 414 -7.73 5.44 32.64
CA ILE A 414 -7.00 5.14 33.90
C ILE A 414 -7.97 5.15 35.10
N MET A 415 -8.90 6.09 35.12
CA MET A 415 -9.81 6.37 36.24
C MET A 415 -11.10 5.54 36.23
N GLU A 416 -11.36 4.76 35.18
CA GLU A 416 -12.55 3.92 35.07
C GLU A 416 -12.58 2.77 36.09
N ASN A 417 -13.71 2.08 36.23
CA ASN A 417 -13.78 0.97 37.18
C ASN A 417 -12.81 -0.17 36.79
N PRO A 418 -12.05 -0.70 37.76
CA PRO A 418 -11.14 -1.81 37.51
C PRO A 418 -11.92 -3.07 37.11
N ILE A 419 -11.36 -3.84 36.18
CA ILE A 419 -11.91 -5.13 35.81
C ILE A 419 -11.48 -6.15 36.85
N ALA A 420 -12.43 -6.71 37.59
CA ALA A 420 -12.14 -7.85 38.45
C ALA A 420 -11.90 -9.09 37.58
N LEU A 421 -10.74 -9.73 37.75
CA LEU A 421 -10.55 -11.10 37.27
C LEU A 421 -10.77 -12.04 38.46
N ASP A 422 -11.54 -13.12 38.25
CA ASP A 422 -11.88 -14.11 39.30
C ASP A 422 -10.67 -14.87 39.87
N LYS A 423 -9.49 -14.71 39.27
CA LYS A 423 -8.25 -15.39 39.68
C LYS A 423 -7.25 -14.38 40.22
N ASP A 424 -6.70 -14.70 41.38
CA ASP A 424 -5.53 -13.99 41.90
C ASP A 424 -4.29 -14.41 41.10
N PHE A 425 -3.73 -13.48 40.33
CA PHE A 425 -2.52 -13.68 39.54
C PHE A 425 -1.24 -13.42 40.36
N SER A 426 -1.34 -13.25 41.68
CA SER A 426 -0.34 -12.61 42.52
C SER A 426 0.99 -13.33 42.75
N ASN A 427 1.25 -14.54 42.23
CA ASN A 427 2.60 -15.12 42.31
C ASN A 427 2.89 -16.09 41.15
N ASN A 428 4.03 -15.89 40.46
CA ASN A 428 4.63 -16.73 39.40
C ASN A 428 4.13 -16.62 37.95
N GLN A 429 3.31 -15.62 37.58
CA GLN A 429 2.93 -15.44 36.17
C GLN A 429 3.69 -14.30 35.49
N GLU A 430 3.99 -14.49 34.21
CA GLU A 430 4.62 -13.48 33.34
C GLU A 430 3.77 -12.20 33.26
N LEU A 431 4.38 -11.04 33.48
CA LEU A 431 3.67 -9.74 33.48
C LEU A 431 2.90 -9.50 32.17
N SER A 432 3.48 -9.86 31.03
CA SER A 432 2.85 -9.75 29.70
C SER A 432 1.58 -10.60 29.60
N LYS A 433 1.60 -11.82 30.16
CA LYS A 433 0.43 -12.70 30.21
C LYS A 433 -0.70 -12.08 31.02
N ILE A 434 -0.39 -11.50 32.18
CA ILE A 434 -1.38 -10.86 33.05
C ILE A 434 -2.02 -9.67 32.33
N ILE A 435 -1.21 -8.79 31.74
CA ILE A 435 -1.70 -7.62 30.98
C ILE A 435 -2.55 -8.06 29.77
N ALA A 436 -2.09 -9.04 28.99
CA ALA A 436 -2.86 -9.57 27.87
C ALA A 436 -4.18 -10.19 28.35
N THR A 437 -4.21 -10.83 29.53
CA THR A 437 -5.44 -11.39 30.09
C THR A 437 -6.44 -10.29 30.46
N TYR A 438 -5.99 -9.21 31.12
CA TYR A 438 -6.84 -8.06 31.39
C TYR A 438 -7.37 -7.44 30.10
N LEU A 439 -6.48 -7.15 29.14
CA LEU A 439 -6.84 -6.51 27.87
C LEU A 439 -7.86 -7.36 27.08
N PHE A 440 -7.70 -8.68 27.08
CA PHE A 440 -8.60 -9.59 26.37
C PHE A 440 -9.99 -9.71 27.02
N ASN A 441 -10.08 -9.53 28.35
CA ASN A 441 -11.35 -9.57 29.08
C ASN A 441 -12.01 -8.19 29.21
N ASP A 442 -11.40 -7.15 28.65
CA ASP A 442 -11.93 -5.79 28.74
C ASP A 442 -12.99 -5.51 27.68
N ASN A 443 -14.24 -5.74 28.08
CA ASN A 443 -15.43 -5.49 27.27
C ASN A 443 -15.70 -4.00 27.00
N THR A 444 -14.97 -3.07 27.62
CA THR A 444 -15.12 -1.63 27.36
C THR A 444 -14.42 -1.18 26.07
N ILE A 445 -13.48 -1.98 25.57
CA ILE A 445 -12.66 -1.65 24.40
C ILE A 445 -13.39 -2.00 23.09
N SER A 446 -14.05 -3.16 23.06
CA SER A 446 -14.74 -3.69 21.86
C SER A 446 -15.80 -2.74 21.26
N PRO A 447 -16.62 -2.02 22.06
CA PRO A 447 -17.61 -1.07 21.54
C PRO A 447 -17.02 0.19 20.87
N LEU A 448 -15.72 0.47 21.02
CA LEU A 448 -15.10 1.65 20.42
C LEU A 448 -14.94 1.44 18.90
N SER A 449 -15.54 2.35 18.12
CA SER A 449 -15.46 2.36 16.66
C SER A 449 -14.00 2.53 16.17
N GLU A 450 -13.73 1.99 14.98
CA GLU A 450 -12.44 2.06 14.29
C GLU A 450 -12.58 2.51 12.83
N ASP A 451 -13.72 3.13 12.47
CA ASP A 451 -14.09 3.38 11.06
C ASP A 451 -13.21 4.45 10.39
N ASN A 452 -12.61 5.34 11.18
CA ASN A 452 -11.67 6.35 10.71
C ASN A 452 -10.46 6.51 11.63
N GLN A 453 -9.44 7.22 11.14
CA GLN A 453 -8.17 7.40 11.84
C GLN A 453 -8.34 8.09 13.21
N LYS A 454 -9.26 9.05 13.36
CA LYS A 454 -9.51 9.71 14.67
C LYS A 454 -10.07 8.71 15.68
N GLN A 455 -11.03 7.88 15.27
CA GLN A 455 -11.61 6.85 16.14
C GLN A 455 -10.58 5.76 16.51
N GLN A 456 -9.74 5.34 15.57
CA GLN A 456 -8.63 4.41 15.82
C GLN A 456 -7.64 4.99 16.84
N LEU A 457 -7.25 6.26 16.69
CA LEU A 457 -6.39 6.96 17.65
C LEU A 457 -7.02 7.04 19.04
N ASN A 458 -8.32 7.34 19.12
CA ASN A 458 -9.05 7.37 20.38
C ASN A 458 -9.06 5.98 21.04
N LYS A 459 -9.26 4.91 20.27
CA LYS A 459 -9.21 3.53 20.75
C LYS A 459 -7.83 3.15 21.27
N ILE A 460 -6.75 3.51 20.55
CA ILE A 460 -5.37 3.30 21.02
C ILE A 460 -5.12 4.06 22.32
N SER A 461 -5.49 5.34 22.38
CA SER A 461 -5.33 6.18 23.57
C SER A 461 -6.07 5.59 24.77
N TYR A 462 -7.29 5.10 24.55
CA TYR A 462 -8.07 4.41 25.57
C TYR A 462 -7.37 3.13 26.05
N ILE A 463 -6.94 2.25 25.14
CA ILE A 463 -6.20 1.01 25.45
C ILE A 463 -4.95 1.31 26.30
N ILE A 464 -4.20 2.35 25.97
CA ILE A 464 -3.02 2.77 26.74
C ILE A 464 -3.41 3.12 28.18
N GLY A 465 -4.47 3.90 28.38
CA GLY A 465 -4.98 4.20 29.72
C GLY A 465 -5.47 2.97 30.48
N ARG A 466 -6.14 2.03 29.80
CA ARG A 466 -6.55 0.74 30.39
C ARG A 466 -5.34 -0.10 30.85
N ILE A 467 -4.30 -0.18 30.04
CA ILE A 467 -3.05 -0.89 30.41
C ILE A 467 -2.39 -0.25 31.65
N ILE A 468 -2.36 1.08 31.72
CA ILE A 468 -1.84 1.81 32.90
C ILE A 468 -2.68 1.48 34.15
N GLN A 469 -4.01 1.44 34.01
CA GLN A 469 -4.88 1.00 35.09
C GLN A 469 -4.56 -0.43 35.54
N TYR A 470 -4.39 -1.38 34.61
CA TYR A 470 -4.07 -2.76 34.98
C TYR A 470 -2.73 -2.85 35.72
N PHE A 471 -1.72 -2.06 35.31
CA PHE A 471 -0.48 -1.98 36.07
C PHE A 471 -0.72 -1.47 37.49
N SER A 472 -1.60 -0.48 37.69
CA SER A 472 -1.93 0.00 39.03
C SER A 472 -2.54 -1.08 39.92
N MET A 473 -3.34 -1.99 39.34
CA MET A 473 -3.89 -3.14 40.06
C MET A 473 -2.80 -4.17 40.39
N ILE A 474 -1.95 -4.49 39.41
CA ILE A 474 -0.86 -5.47 39.55
C ILE A 474 0.16 -5.01 40.60
N PHE A 475 0.50 -3.72 40.61
CA PHE A 475 1.44 -3.12 41.56
C PHE A 475 0.76 -2.66 42.86
N LYS A 476 -0.57 -2.83 42.98
CA LYS A 476 -1.37 -2.46 44.15
C LYS A 476 -1.26 -0.98 44.52
N THR A 477 -1.13 -0.11 43.51
CA THR A 477 -1.02 1.35 43.63
C THR A 477 -2.35 2.06 43.35
N ASN A 478 -3.38 1.32 42.95
CA ASN A 478 -4.71 1.82 42.60
C ASN A 478 -5.40 2.63 43.73
N HIS A 479 -5.08 2.38 45.00
CA HIS A 479 -5.59 3.15 46.14
C HIS A 479 -5.17 4.63 46.10
N ILE A 480 -4.01 4.94 45.51
CA ILE A 480 -3.52 6.31 45.36
C ILE A 480 -4.34 7.07 44.31
N LEU A 481 -4.89 6.35 43.32
CA LEU A 481 -5.73 6.93 42.28
C LEU A 481 -7.11 7.35 42.82
N SER A 482 -7.58 6.81 43.96
CA SER A 482 -8.88 7.19 44.54
C SER A 482 -8.84 8.43 45.44
N GLU A 483 -7.68 8.83 45.95
CA GLU A 483 -7.60 9.82 47.05
C GLU A 483 -7.24 11.26 46.61
N SER A 484 -6.79 11.50 45.36
CA SER A 484 -6.37 12.86 44.94
C SER A 484 -6.32 13.17 43.42
N SER A 485 -6.97 12.39 42.56
CA SER A 485 -6.62 12.27 41.13
C SER A 485 -7.34 13.15 40.10
N ASN A 486 -8.46 13.82 40.44
CA ASN A 486 -9.27 14.50 39.42
C ASN A 486 -8.61 15.74 38.77
N ASN A 487 -7.58 16.32 39.41
CA ASN A 487 -6.87 17.50 38.90
C ASN A 487 -5.43 17.20 38.44
N ASP A 488 -5.00 15.94 38.46
CA ASP A 488 -3.64 15.58 38.06
C ASP A 488 -3.44 15.69 36.54
N ASP A 489 -2.24 16.11 36.15
CA ASP A 489 -1.80 15.93 34.77
C ASP A 489 -1.57 14.45 34.46
N LEU A 490 -1.50 14.12 33.16
CA LEU A 490 -1.44 12.74 32.71
C LEU A 490 -0.15 12.06 33.19
N GLU A 491 0.97 12.77 33.14
CA GLU A 491 2.29 12.28 33.54
C GLU A 491 2.31 11.88 35.03
N THR A 492 1.68 12.69 35.88
CA THR A 492 1.49 12.42 37.31
C THR A 492 0.64 11.16 37.52
N LEU A 493 -0.47 11.01 36.80
CA LEU A 493 -1.33 9.83 36.89
C LEU A 493 -0.61 8.55 36.45
N ILE A 494 0.17 8.60 35.37
CA ILE A 494 0.96 7.45 34.91
C ILE A 494 2.00 7.07 35.96
N TYR A 495 2.71 8.07 36.52
CA TYR A 495 3.73 7.82 37.54
C TYR A 495 3.13 7.19 38.80
N ARG A 496 2.03 7.76 39.33
CA ARG A 496 1.31 7.22 40.50
C ARG A 496 0.83 5.79 40.24
N SER A 497 0.28 5.53 39.06
CA SER A 497 -0.19 4.20 38.66
C SER A 497 0.94 3.16 38.63
N LEU A 498 2.14 3.52 38.19
CA LEU A 498 3.24 2.57 38.09
C LEU A 498 4.03 2.43 39.40
N ILE A 499 4.28 3.52 40.11
CA ILE A 499 5.26 3.58 41.20
C ILE A 499 4.62 3.64 42.59
N GLY A 500 3.42 4.20 42.71
CA GLY A 500 2.70 4.23 43.97
C GLY A 500 3.18 5.31 44.95
N VAL A 501 3.56 6.49 44.46
CA VAL A 501 4.01 7.62 45.29
C VAL A 501 3.14 8.85 44.99
N GLU A 502 2.62 9.51 46.02
CA GLU A 502 1.74 10.66 45.88
C GLU A 502 2.44 11.90 45.30
N ASN A 503 3.59 12.27 45.84
CA ASN A 503 4.28 13.51 45.47
C ASN A 503 5.70 13.22 44.98
N GLU A 504 6.01 13.65 43.75
CA GLU A 504 7.31 13.45 43.14
C GLU A 504 7.73 14.71 42.34
N PRO A 505 9.03 15.07 42.32
CA PRO A 505 9.54 16.13 41.46
C PRO A 505 9.25 15.92 39.96
N ILE A 506 8.84 17.00 39.27
CA ILE A 506 8.51 17.02 37.83
C ILE A 506 9.57 16.39 36.92
N ASN A 507 10.84 16.48 37.30
CA ASN A 507 11.95 15.93 36.53
C ASN A 507 11.97 14.40 36.53
N ARG A 508 11.47 13.73 37.57
CA ARG A 508 11.32 12.27 37.64
C ARG A 508 10.11 11.79 36.84
N LEU A 509 9.02 12.55 36.85
CA LEU A 509 7.85 12.31 35.98
C LEU A 509 8.29 12.32 34.50
N ASN A 510 9.01 13.38 34.10
CA ASN A 510 9.53 13.53 32.75
C ASN A 510 10.49 12.39 32.37
N LEU A 511 11.36 11.95 33.27
CA LEU A 511 12.26 10.83 33.00
C LEU A 511 11.50 9.53 32.72
N LEU A 512 10.44 9.24 33.47
CA LEU A 512 9.59 8.07 33.22
C LEU A 512 8.95 8.12 31.83
N MET A 513 8.44 9.29 31.42
CA MET A 513 7.83 9.46 30.09
C MET A 513 8.84 9.27 28.95
N VAL A 514 10.05 9.78 29.15
CA VAL A 514 11.19 9.59 28.24
C VAL A 514 11.57 8.11 28.14
N MET A 515 11.60 7.38 29.25
CA MET A 515 11.88 5.93 29.27
C MET A 515 10.82 5.13 28.51
N ILE A 516 9.54 5.47 28.67
CA ILE A 516 8.43 4.87 27.91
C ILE A 516 8.57 5.18 26.41
N THR A 517 8.85 6.43 26.08
CA THR A 517 9.04 6.90 24.69
C THR A 517 10.22 6.21 24.01
N ALA A 518 11.32 5.94 24.73
CA ALA A 518 12.48 5.21 24.20
C ALA A 518 12.16 3.75 23.79
N CYS A 519 11.06 3.20 24.30
CA CYS A 519 10.58 1.85 24.02
C CYS A 519 9.47 1.80 22.95
N ILE A 520 9.06 2.97 22.41
CA ILE A 520 7.82 3.11 21.64
C ILE A 520 7.74 2.20 20.42
N ASP A 521 8.84 2.11 19.66
CA ASP A 521 8.98 1.16 18.58
C ASP A 521 10.46 0.85 18.27
N HIS A 522 10.70 -0.22 17.52
CA HIS A 522 12.02 -0.64 17.05
C HIS A 522 11.92 -1.43 15.74
N GLY A 523 11.00 -1.01 14.87
CA GLY A 523 10.74 -1.67 13.58
C GLY A 523 10.06 -3.03 13.75
N VAL A 524 10.10 -3.83 12.69
CA VAL A 524 9.25 -5.03 12.61
C VAL A 524 9.93 -6.36 12.87
N THR A 525 11.24 -6.34 13.01
CA THR A 525 12.02 -7.54 13.29
C THR A 525 11.88 -8.04 14.74
N PRO A 526 11.51 -7.22 15.75
CA PRO A 526 11.23 -7.72 17.09
C PRO A 526 10.07 -8.74 17.11
N PRO A 527 10.16 -9.83 17.88
CA PRO A 527 9.13 -10.87 17.95
C PRO A 527 7.73 -10.34 18.28
N SER A 528 7.63 -9.37 19.19
CA SER A 528 6.34 -8.73 19.51
C SER A 528 5.67 -8.10 18.30
N CYS A 529 6.44 -7.42 17.45
CA CYS A 529 5.91 -6.81 16.24
C CYS A 529 5.56 -7.85 15.19
N GLN A 530 6.40 -8.87 14.99
CA GLN A 530 6.13 -9.94 14.03
C GLN A 530 4.85 -10.71 14.37
N THR A 531 4.62 -11.01 15.65
CA THR A 531 3.40 -11.66 16.12
C THR A 531 2.17 -10.78 15.86
N THR A 532 2.25 -9.48 16.15
CA THR A 532 1.15 -8.55 15.85
C THR A 532 0.86 -8.47 14.36
N LEU A 533 1.88 -8.37 13.50
CA LEU A 533 1.73 -8.34 12.04
C LEU A 533 1.15 -9.64 11.48
N LEU A 534 1.58 -10.80 12.01
CA LEU A 534 1.04 -12.11 11.67
C LEU A 534 -0.47 -12.18 11.95
N LEU A 535 -0.88 -11.77 13.15
CA LEU A 535 -2.29 -11.75 13.55
C LEU A 535 -3.09 -10.71 12.75
N ALA A 536 -2.54 -9.53 12.51
CA ALA A 536 -3.16 -8.48 11.69
C ALA A 536 -3.34 -8.92 10.22
N SER A 537 -2.43 -9.74 9.69
CA SER A 537 -2.51 -10.26 8.32
C SER A 537 -3.76 -11.12 8.08
N VAL A 538 -4.29 -11.77 9.13
CA VAL A 538 -5.54 -12.54 9.06
C VAL A 538 -6.78 -11.74 9.48
N ARG A 539 -6.64 -10.42 9.63
CA ARG A 539 -7.73 -9.47 9.96
C ARG A 539 -8.43 -9.79 11.28
N THR A 540 -7.67 -10.26 12.27
CA THR A 540 -8.16 -10.31 13.65
C THR A 540 -8.34 -8.90 14.22
N SER A 541 -9.04 -8.77 15.35
CA SER A 541 -9.25 -7.46 15.99
C SER A 541 -7.95 -6.89 16.58
N LEU A 542 -7.92 -5.58 16.80
CA LEU A 542 -6.75 -4.90 17.36
C LEU A 542 -6.35 -5.52 18.70
N GLU A 543 -7.32 -5.80 19.57
CA GLU A 543 -7.12 -6.35 20.92
C GLU A 543 -6.42 -7.72 20.85
N VAL A 544 -6.88 -8.61 19.95
CA VAL A 544 -6.27 -9.93 19.77
C VAL A 544 -4.82 -9.80 19.27
N ALA A 545 -4.59 -8.92 18.29
CA ALA A 545 -3.25 -8.70 17.73
C ALA A 545 -2.28 -8.05 18.73
N LEU A 546 -2.77 -7.13 19.55
CA LEU A 546 -2.01 -6.51 20.65
C LEU A 546 -1.70 -7.53 21.75
N CYS A 547 -2.68 -8.33 22.19
CA CYS A 547 -2.46 -9.41 23.15
C CYS A 547 -1.39 -10.39 22.67
N GLY A 548 -1.43 -10.78 21.38
CA GLY A 548 -0.38 -11.63 20.79
C GLY A 548 1.00 -10.98 20.82
N GLY A 549 1.10 -9.71 20.44
CA GLY A 549 2.36 -8.95 20.49
C GLY A 549 2.90 -8.75 21.90
N ILE A 550 2.04 -8.43 22.87
CA ILE A 550 2.37 -8.27 24.28
C ILE A 550 2.83 -9.61 24.87
N ASN A 551 2.15 -10.72 24.57
CA ASN A 551 2.54 -12.05 25.05
C ASN A 551 3.91 -12.51 24.52
N ALA A 552 4.34 -12.00 23.37
CA ALA A 552 5.69 -12.24 22.85
C ALA A 552 6.78 -11.44 23.60
N ILE A 553 6.41 -10.49 24.47
CA ILE A 553 7.32 -9.80 25.40
C ILE A 553 7.54 -10.71 26.60
N THR A 554 8.74 -11.26 26.72
CA THR A 554 9.12 -12.28 27.72
C THR A 554 10.46 -11.92 28.34
N ASP A 555 11.02 -12.83 29.13
CA ASP A 555 12.37 -12.70 29.68
C ASP A 555 13.51 -12.73 28.64
N ILE A 556 13.21 -13.08 27.39
CA ILE A 556 14.15 -13.07 26.26
C ILE A 556 13.98 -11.81 25.39
N HIS A 557 12.76 -11.31 25.25
CA HIS A 557 12.43 -10.12 24.44
C HIS A 557 11.72 -9.08 25.31
N GLY A 558 12.39 -7.98 25.64
CA GLY A 558 11.86 -6.90 26.49
C GLY A 558 11.95 -7.16 28.00
N GLY A 559 12.49 -8.31 28.44
CA GLY A 559 12.68 -8.65 29.85
C GLY A 559 14.09 -8.38 30.41
N ALA A 560 15.08 -8.09 29.56
CA ALA A 560 16.47 -7.90 29.97
C ALA A 560 16.64 -6.74 30.97
N GLY A 561 15.80 -5.70 30.90
CA GLY A 561 15.89 -4.55 31.79
C GLY A 561 15.69 -4.91 33.27
N ALA A 562 14.79 -5.85 33.55
CA ALA A 562 14.46 -6.22 34.94
C ALA A 562 15.60 -7.03 35.56
N LYS A 563 16.21 -7.89 34.76
CA LYS A 563 17.40 -8.66 35.16
C LYS A 563 18.62 -7.75 35.30
N ALA A 564 18.79 -6.77 34.40
CA ALA A 564 19.82 -5.74 34.50
C ALA A 564 19.67 -4.91 35.78
N ALA A 565 18.45 -4.48 36.13
CA ALA A 565 18.20 -3.77 37.40
C ALA A 565 18.62 -4.60 38.63
N LYS A 566 18.27 -5.89 38.67
CA LYS A 566 18.72 -6.81 39.73
C LYS A 566 20.25 -6.94 39.77
N LEU A 567 20.89 -7.04 38.61
CA LEU A 567 22.34 -7.11 38.50
C LEU A 567 23.01 -5.84 39.07
N TYR A 568 22.55 -4.64 38.71
CA TYR A 568 23.10 -3.40 39.26
C TYR A 568 22.87 -3.29 40.76
N SER A 569 21.68 -3.63 41.26
CA SER A 569 21.44 -3.65 42.71
C SER A 569 22.37 -4.62 43.44
N LYS A 570 22.67 -5.78 42.85
CA LYS A 570 23.65 -6.74 43.39
C LYS A 570 25.07 -6.17 43.40
N ILE A 571 25.52 -5.56 42.30
CA ILE A 571 26.83 -4.93 42.18
C ILE A 571 27.00 -3.83 43.23
N VAL A 572 26.03 -2.93 43.35
CA VAL A 572 26.08 -1.83 44.33
C VAL A 572 26.08 -2.35 45.77
N SER A 573 25.27 -3.38 46.05
CA SER A 573 25.22 -3.99 47.38
C SER A 573 26.52 -4.71 47.74
N GLU A 574 27.10 -5.48 46.81
CA GLU A 574 28.38 -6.17 47.02
C GLU A 574 29.52 -5.18 47.23
N SER A 575 29.58 -4.10 46.45
CA SER A 575 30.57 -3.02 46.60
C SER A 575 30.53 -2.42 48.01
N LYS A 576 29.33 -2.14 48.53
CA LYS A 576 29.13 -1.62 49.89
C LYS A 576 29.48 -2.65 50.97
N ILE A 577 28.97 -3.88 50.87
CA ILE A 577 29.16 -4.93 51.89
C ILE A 577 30.61 -5.37 51.97
N SER A 578 31.27 -5.55 50.81
CA SER A 578 32.66 -6.02 50.75
C SER A 578 33.68 -4.89 50.84
N ASN A 579 33.23 -3.64 50.95
CA ASN A 579 34.06 -2.43 50.93
C ASN A 579 35.08 -2.40 49.77
N ILE A 580 34.60 -2.74 48.57
CA ILE A 580 35.40 -2.74 47.32
C ILE A 580 34.89 -1.67 46.38
N ASN A 581 35.76 -1.20 45.47
CA ASN A 581 35.35 -0.25 44.44
C ASN A 581 34.32 -0.88 43.47
N ILE A 582 33.56 -0.02 42.78
CA ILE A 582 32.48 -0.46 41.89
C ILE A 582 33.02 -1.28 40.71
N ASP A 583 34.18 -0.90 40.16
CA ASP A 583 34.83 -1.58 39.03
C ASP A 583 35.16 -3.05 39.36
N GLU A 584 35.65 -3.32 40.58
CA GLU A 584 35.97 -4.66 41.08
C GLU A 584 34.69 -5.47 41.31
N SER A 585 33.63 -4.87 41.84
CA SER A 585 32.34 -5.58 41.98
C SER A 585 31.71 -5.91 40.61
N ILE A 586 31.78 -5.00 39.64
CA ILE A 586 31.35 -5.28 38.26
C ILE A 586 32.16 -6.46 37.70
N TYR A 587 33.48 -6.44 37.84
CA TYR A 587 34.36 -7.53 37.39
C TYR A 587 34.00 -8.88 38.03
N ARG A 588 33.77 -8.92 39.35
CA ARG A 588 33.37 -10.14 40.07
C ARG A 588 32.06 -10.71 39.57
N ASN A 589 31.04 -9.88 39.40
CA ASN A 589 29.73 -10.31 38.91
C ASN A 589 29.80 -10.79 37.44
N ILE A 590 30.53 -10.07 36.57
CA ILE A 590 30.78 -10.50 35.19
C ILE A 590 31.46 -11.87 35.16
N ARG A 591 32.49 -12.06 36.00
CA ARG A 591 33.25 -13.30 36.08
C ARG A 591 32.39 -14.46 36.60
N GLU A 592 31.52 -14.19 37.58
CA GLU A 592 30.58 -15.19 38.12
C GLU A 592 29.59 -15.67 37.06
N LEU A 593 28.89 -14.75 36.39
CA LEU A 593 27.94 -15.06 35.32
C LEU A 593 28.63 -15.80 34.16
N THR A 594 29.83 -15.32 33.80
CA THR A 594 30.68 -15.94 32.78
C THR A 594 31.02 -17.40 33.10
N LYS A 595 31.40 -17.70 34.34
CA LYS A 595 31.71 -19.08 34.77
C LYS A 595 30.49 -19.99 34.71
N LYS A 596 29.29 -19.45 34.92
CA LYS A 596 28.02 -20.18 34.81
C LYS A 596 27.53 -20.34 33.37
N GLY A 597 28.20 -19.71 32.40
CA GLY A 597 27.75 -19.68 31.00
C GLY A 597 26.53 -18.77 30.77
N GLU A 598 26.23 -17.88 31.72
CA GLU A 598 25.10 -16.97 31.65
C GLU A 598 25.47 -15.69 30.88
N MET A 599 24.49 -15.12 30.18
CA MET A 599 24.63 -13.83 29.50
C MET A 599 24.52 -12.68 30.51
N ILE A 600 25.09 -11.52 30.16
CA ILE A 600 24.95 -10.31 30.97
C ILE A 600 23.77 -9.50 30.43
N ASP A 601 22.71 -9.44 31.21
CA ASP A 601 21.51 -8.68 30.85
C ASP A 601 21.82 -7.18 30.68
N GLY A 602 21.27 -6.60 29.61
CA GLY A 602 21.50 -5.21 29.24
C GLY A 602 22.73 -4.96 28.35
N LEU A 603 23.48 -6.01 27.99
CA LEU A 603 24.66 -5.95 27.14
C LEU A 603 24.44 -6.69 25.81
N GLY A 604 24.89 -6.09 24.71
CA GLY A 604 24.76 -6.59 23.35
C GLY A 604 23.53 -6.06 22.62
N HIS A 605 23.64 -5.94 21.30
CA HIS A 605 22.56 -5.48 20.43
C HIS A 605 22.70 -6.10 19.04
N ARG A 606 21.58 -6.43 18.37
CA ARG A 606 21.59 -7.13 17.06
C ARG A 606 22.07 -6.25 15.89
N ILE A 607 21.80 -4.95 15.97
CA ILE A 607 22.01 -3.98 14.86
C ILE A 607 23.01 -2.89 15.23
N HIS A 608 22.78 -2.16 16.33
CA HIS A 608 23.63 -1.06 16.77
C HIS A 608 24.92 -1.53 17.42
N THR A 609 26.05 -0.95 17.00
CA THR A 609 27.33 -1.02 17.72
C THR A 609 27.40 0.01 18.84
N LYS A 610 26.53 1.02 18.80
CA LYS A 610 26.26 1.97 19.88
C LYS A 610 24.79 2.35 19.81
N ASP A 611 23.99 1.87 20.76
CA ASP A 611 22.56 2.18 20.80
C ASP A 611 22.36 3.69 21.04
N PRO A 612 21.73 4.42 20.10
CA PRO A 612 21.66 5.88 20.14
C PRO A 612 20.85 6.41 21.34
N ARG A 613 19.99 5.58 21.94
CA ARG A 613 19.14 5.98 23.08
C ARG A 613 19.92 6.04 24.40
N THR A 614 20.97 5.22 24.53
CA THR A 614 21.66 4.99 25.82
C THR A 614 22.28 6.25 26.40
N THR A 615 23.05 6.99 25.58
CA THR A 615 23.72 8.23 26.01
C THR A 615 22.72 9.31 26.39
N ILE A 616 21.60 9.39 25.66
CA ILE A 616 20.54 10.38 25.91
C ILE A 616 19.84 10.09 27.23
N LEU A 617 19.49 8.83 27.49
CA LEU A 617 18.85 8.42 28.72
C LEU A 617 19.74 8.66 29.95
N TRP A 618 21.04 8.40 29.86
CA TRP A 618 21.98 8.77 30.94
C TRP A 618 22.00 10.27 31.20
N ASN A 619 22.10 11.09 30.15
CA ASN A 619 22.15 12.54 30.29
C ASN A 619 20.84 13.10 30.88
N LEU A 620 19.69 12.53 30.51
CA LEU A 620 18.39 12.92 31.06
C LEU A 620 18.22 12.46 32.51
N ALA A 621 18.72 11.29 32.87
CA ALA A 621 18.75 10.83 34.26
C ALA A 621 19.60 11.77 35.14
N GLU A 622 20.79 12.17 34.67
CA GLU A 622 21.63 13.15 35.38
C GLU A 622 20.93 14.50 35.55
N LYS A 623 20.27 15.01 34.50
CA LYS A 623 19.45 16.24 34.57
C LYS A 623 18.28 16.11 35.55
N ALA A 624 17.75 14.91 35.74
CA ALA A 624 16.73 14.62 36.74
C ALA A 624 17.30 14.45 38.16
N GLY A 625 18.61 14.68 38.37
CA GLY A 625 19.27 14.52 39.65
C GLY A 625 19.47 13.05 40.05
N ILE A 626 19.38 12.12 39.10
CA ILE A 626 19.60 10.70 39.32
C ILE A 626 21.00 10.38 38.80
N CYS A 627 21.95 10.42 39.73
CA CYS A 627 23.34 10.10 39.48
C CYS A 627 23.88 9.27 40.65
N GLY A 628 24.29 8.04 40.38
CA GLY A 628 24.83 7.19 41.42
C GLY A 628 25.41 5.86 40.91
N PRO A 629 25.73 4.94 41.83
CA PRO A 629 26.55 3.77 41.53
C PRO A 629 25.93 2.81 40.49
N SER A 630 24.61 2.71 40.40
CA SER A 630 23.96 1.84 39.40
C SER A 630 24.10 2.41 38.00
N ILE A 631 23.94 3.73 37.83
CA ILE A 631 24.17 4.42 36.55
C ILE A 631 25.66 4.40 36.18
N GLU A 632 26.55 4.60 37.14
CA GLU A 632 28.00 4.51 36.91
C GLU A 632 28.38 3.10 36.44
N SER A 633 27.78 2.07 37.05
CA SER A 633 27.98 0.68 36.67
C SER A 633 27.57 0.42 35.22
N SER A 634 26.42 0.92 34.77
CA SER A 634 25.97 0.71 33.38
C SER A 634 26.86 1.38 32.35
N LYS A 635 27.42 2.55 32.65
CA LYS A 635 28.40 3.25 31.79
C LYS A 635 29.73 2.49 31.67
N LYS A 636 30.14 1.78 32.72
CA LYS A 636 31.43 1.04 32.78
C LYS A 636 31.32 -0.42 32.33
N LEU A 637 30.11 -0.99 32.33
CA LEU A 637 29.86 -2.42 32.14
C LEU A 637 30.52 -2.97 30.86
N SER A 638 30.29 -2.33 29.72
CA SER A 638 30.84 -2.75 28.41
C SER A 638 32.37 -2.78 28.40
N ARG A 639 33.03 -1.74 28.94
CA ARG A 639 34.49 -1.66 29.02
C ARG A 639 35.09 -2.76 29.92
N ILE A 640 34.47 -3.02 31.07
CA ILE A 640 34.94 -4.04 32.00
C ILE A 640 34.68 -5.44 31.43
N PHE A 641 33.56 -5.64 30.74
CA PHE A 641 33.27 -6.88 30.03
C PHE A 641 34.32 -7.16 28.95
N TYR A 642 34.66 -6.17 28.13
CA TYR A 642 35.72 -6.29 27.12
C TYR A 642 37.06 -6.72 27.74
N ARG A 643 37.46 -6.12 28.86
CA ARG A 643 38.68 -6.52 29.58
C ARG A 643 38.64 -7.95 30.12
N THR A 644 37.45 -8.46 30.42
CA THR A 644 37.26 -9.79 31.02
C THR A 644 37.12 -10.90 29.98
N ARG A 645 36.47 -10.62 28.83
CA ARG A 645 36.08 -11.61 27.81
C ARG A 645 36.70 -11.37 26.43
N GLY A 646 37.29 -10.20 26.19
CA GLY A 646 37.81 -9.79 24.88
C GLY A 646 36.73 -9.46 23.84
N LEU A 647 35.46 -9.42 24.24
CA LEU A 647 34.32 -9.15 23.35
C LEU A 647 33.80 -7.73 23.57
N ASP A 648 33.70 -6.97 22.48
CA ASP A 648 33.17 -5.61 22.51
C ASP A 648 31.66 -5.62 22.24
N LEU A 649 30.88 -5.58 23.33
CA LEU A 649 29.42 -5.57 23.27
C LEU A 649 28.91 -4.23 23.82
N PRO A 650 28.04 -3.51 23.09
CA PRO A 650 27.51 -2.24 23.57
C PRO A 650 26.48 -2.47 24.68
N ILE A 651 26.34 -1.48 25.57
CA ILE A 651 25.15 -1.41 26.41
C ILE A 651 23.93 -1.11 25.53
N ASN A 652 22.80 -1.75 25.80
CA ASN A 652 21.55 -1.50 25.10
C ASN A 652 20.58 -0.67 25.98
N VAL A 653 19.44 -0.27 25.40
CA VAL A 653 18.41 0.50 26.12
C VAL A 653 17.96 -0.19 27.42
N ASP A 654 17.77 -1.51 27.42
CA ASP A 654 17.31 -2.27 28.58
C ASP A 654 18.30 -2.18 29.74
N GLY A 655 19.60 -2.25 29.45
CA GLY A 655 20.66 -2.06 30.43
C GLY A 655 20.64 -0.67 31.06
N VAL A 656 20.33 0.37 30.29
CA VAL A 656 20.21 1.74 30.82
C VAL A 656 18.94 1.89 31.66
N LEU A 657 17.79 1.41 31.17
CA LEU A 657 16.53 1.42 31.93
C LEU A 657 16.69 0.70 33.27
N GLY A 658 17.34 -0.47 33.27
CA GLY A 658 17.61 -1.24 34.48
C GLY A 658 18.49 -0.48 35.48
N SER A 659 19.49 0.25 35.00
CA SER A 659 20.34 1.06 35.88
C SER A 659 19.61 2.23 36.54
N ILE A 660 18.69 2.88 35.81
CA ILE A 660 17.87 3.99 36.33
C ILE A 660 16.88 3.47 37.38
N ILE A 661 16.17 2.37 37.08
CA ILE A 661 15.23 1.74 38.04
C ILE A 661 15.95 1.27 39.31
N SER A 662 17.13 0.67 39.16
CA SER A 662 17.97 0.26 40.30
C SER A 662 18.43 1.47 41.14
N GLU A 663 18.86 2.56 40.51
CA GLU A 663 19.30 3.78 41.21
C GLU A 663 18.16 4.43 42.00
N LEU A 664 16.94 4.40 41.46
CA LEU A 664 15.75 4.89 42.15
C LEU A 664 15.26 3.96 43.27
N GLY A 665 15.87 2.79 43.46
CA GLY A 665 15.44 1.80 44.44
C GLY A 665 14.07 1.18 44.13
N LEU A 666 13.63 1.25 42.87
CA LEU A 666 12.32 0.79 42.43
C LEU A 666 12.31 -0.70 42.12
N ASN A 667 11.12 -1.30 42.10
CA ASN A 667 10.96 -2.72 41.78
C ASN A 667 11.46 -3.01 40.35
N PRO A 668 12.41 -3.95 40.15
CA PRO A 668 12.95 -4.29 38.84
C PRO A 668 11.90 -4.63 37.78
N ILE A 669 10.72 -5.15 38.18
CA ILE A 669 9.65 -5.49 37.23
C ILE A 669 9.14 -4.28 36.44
N LEU A 670 9.34 -3.06 36.96
CA LEU A 670 8.90 -1.81 36.33
C LEU A 670 9.57 -1.56 34.98
N THR A 671 10.80 -2.05 34.74
CA THR A 671 11.41 -1.94 33.41
C THR A 671 10.60 -2.68 32.36
N LYS A 672 10.01 -3.83 32.72
CA LYS A 672 9.18 -4.64 31.82
C LYS A 672 7.83 -3.96 31.58
N ALA A 673 7.26 -3.32 32.61
CA ALA A 673 6.05 -2.50 32.47
C ALA A 673 6.27 -1.31 31.52
N ILE A 674 7.36 -0.57 31.70
CA ILE A 674 7.77 0.55 30.82
C ILE A 674 7.93 0.06 29.38
N PHE A 675 8.59 -1.09 29.18
CA PHE A 675 8.77 -1.69 27.86
C PHE A 675 7.44 -2.06 27.21
N ILE A 676 6.54 -2.76 27.94
CA ILE A 676 5.21 -3.14 27.45
C ILE A 676 4.38 -1.90 27.09
N LEU A 677 4.37 -0.88 27.95
CA LEU A 677 3.59 0.34 27.74
C LEU A 677 4.05 1.09 26.50
N GLY A 678 5.36 1.33 26.36
CA GLY A 678 5.91 1.97 25.18
C GLY A 678 5.65 1.14 23.93
N ARG A 679 5.95 -0.17 23.99
CA ARG A 679 5.84 -1.06 22.83
C ARG A 679 4.42 -1.19 22.29
N THR A 680 3.40 -1.16 23.15
CA THR A 680 1.99 -1.27 22.74
C THR A 680 1.61 -0.21 21.70
N VAL A 681 2.14 1.01 21.82
CA VAL A 681 1.88 2.10 20.85
C VAL A 681 2.40 1.73 19.46
N GLY A 682 3.67 1.27 19.37
CA GLY A 682 4.25 0.82 18.12
C GLY A 682 3.49 -0.38 17.53
N LEU A 683 3.12 -1.36 18.36
CA LEU A 683 2.35 -2.54 17.93
C LEU A 683 1.00 -2.14 17.32
N ALA A 684 0.28 -1.21 17.93
CA ALA A 684 -0.99 -0.72 17.41
C ALA A 684 -0.81 0.00 16.06
N ALA A 685 0.22 0.82 15.91
CA ALA A 685 0.52 1.47 14.64
C ALA A 685 0.85 0.44 13.53
N HIS A 686 1.66 -0.58 13.84
CA HIS A 686 1.97 -1.68 12.92
C HIS A 686 0.73 -2.50 12.53
N TYR A 687 -0.20 -2.72 13.47
CA TYR A 687 -1.49 -3.37 13.18
C TYR A 687 -2.28 -2.59 12.12
N TYR A 688 -2.47 -1.29 12.32
CA TYR A 688 -3.26 -0.49 11.39
C TYR A 688 -2.58 -0.32 10.03
N GLU A 689 -1.26 -0.15 9.98
CA GLU A 689 -0.51 -0.17 8.71
C GLU A 689 -0.76 -1.48 7.95
N GLU A 690 -0.67 -2.63 8.64
CA GLU A 690 -0.88 -3.95 8.03
C GLU A 690 -2.31 -4.15 7.52
N VAL A 691 -3.32 -3.76 8.31
CA VAL A 691 -4.73 -3.92 7.93
C VAL A 691 -5.12 -3.01 6.76
N GLN A 692 -4.58 -1.80 6.72
CA GLN A 692 -4.96 -0.78 5.73
C GLN A 692 -4.16 -0.88 4.41
N THR A 693 -2.89 -1.26 4.47
CA THR A 693 -1.99 -1.17 3.31
C THR A 693 -1.68 -2.52 2.66
N GLN A 694 -1.77 -3.62 3.41
CA GLN A 694 -1.37 -4.94 2.93
C GLN A 694 -2.58 -5.80 2.55
N ILE A 695 -2.36 -6.87 1.78
CA ILE A 695 -3.41 -7.85 1.47
C ILE A 695 -3.61 -8.84 2.64
N PRO A 696 -4.83 -9.36 2.86
CA PRO A 696 -5.05 -10.42 3.85
C PRO A 696 -4.27 -11.71 3.51
N MET A 697 -3.97 -12.50 4.53
CA MET A 697 -3.26 -13.79 4.45
C MET A 697 -1.96 -13.69 3.65
N ARG A 698 -1.23 -12.58 3.77
CA ARG A 698 0.00 -12.39 3.01
C ARG A 698 1.04 -13.44 3.39
N ARG A 699 1.79 -13.90 2.39
CA ARG A 699 2.84 -14.89 2.57
C ARG A 699 3.99 -14.24 3.35
N ILE A 700 4.13 -14.58 4.62
CA ILE A 700 5.37 -14.35 5.37
C ILE A 700 6.34 -15.43 4.90
N ASN A 701 7.57 -15.05 4.56
CA ASN A 701 8.53 -15.92 3.87
C ASN A 701 9.07 -17.05 4.78
N PHE A 702 8.21 -18.01 5.09
CA PHE A 702 8.54 -19.29 5.72
C PHE A 702 9.04 -20.31 4.68
N ASP A 703 9.11 -19.96 3.39
CA ASP A 703 9.55 -20.86 2.32
C ASP A 703 11.05 -21.21 2.44
N LEU A 704 11.80 -20.50 3.29
CA LEU A 704 13.17 -20.84 3.69
C LEU A 704 13.25 -21.70 4.97
N ALA A 705 12.12 -22.07 5.57
CA ALA A 705 12.08 -22.92 6.74
C ALA A 705 12.59 -24.31 6.37
N GLN A 706 13.77 -24.66 6.89
CA GLN A 706 14.36 -25.97 6.70
C GLN A 706 13.63 -26.98 7.60
N TYR A 707 12.99 -27.99 7.01
CA TYR A 707 12.51 -29.13 7.76
C TYR A 707 13.69 -29.88 8.40
N ARG A 708 13.73 -29.91 9.73
CA ARG A 708 14.75 -30.62 10.53
C ARG A 708 14.17 -31.82 11.29
N GLY A 709 12.92 -32.20 10.98
CA GLY A 709 12.28 -33.36 11.58
C GLY A 709 12.84 -34.68 11.01
N PRO A 710 12.39 -35.83 11.53
CA PRO A 710 12.76 -37.13 10.97
C PRO A 710 12.42 -37.24 9.49
N GLU A 711 13.22 -38.00 8.75
CA GLU A 711 12.91 -38.36 7.36
C GLU A 711 11.55 -39.06 7.25
N TYR A 712 11.06 -39.17 6.02
CA TYR A 712 9.80 -39.81 5.71
C TYR A 712 9.71 -41.22 6.33
N ARG A 713 8.65 -41.47 7.10
CA ARG A 713 8.32 -42.78 7.68
C ARG A 713 6.97 -43.22 7.15
N THR A 714 6.83 -44.49 6.79
CA THR A 714 5.55 -45.09 6.42
C THR A 714 4.75 -45.45 7.68
N ILE A 715 3.43 -45.29 7.60
CA ILE A 715 2.52 -45.80 8.63
C ILE A 715 2.18 -47.24 8.18
N GLU A 716 2.43 -48.22 9.05
CA GLU A 716 2.03 -49.62 8.85
C GLU A 716 0.52 -49.81 9.00
#